data_AF-A0A6N8V2U3-F1
#
_entry.id   AF-A0A6N8V2U3-F1
#
_cell.length_a   1.000
_cell.length_b   1.000
_cell.length_c   1.000
_cell.angle_alpha   90.00
_cell.angle_beta   90.00
_cell.angle_gamma   90.00
#
_symmetry.space_group_name_H-M   'P 1'
#
loop_
_entity.id
_entity.type
_entity.pdbx_description
1 polymer ?
#
loop_
_entity_poly.entity_id
_entity_poly.type
_entity_poly.pdbx_seq_one_letter_code
_entity_poly.pdbx_strand_id
1 'polypeptide(L)'
;MRFGALGRTIHYGNIPLGSGRPGAVRAPDEIRFRNEFADLGFSLRGTGQFGSDWTRYRPCDETVQVTCELSLLPQLTPDIQFAANADGTVAERVRVDVDYDQTREFEGANRVNVRYQGLPGELLQRFDVGDVDFSLPPSRFLTEAVPAGNFGFQAALQAGPVGLRSVWAQQNGEVTSRRFRLEGSGRGHARADTLVLDDADYVDGQFFFLFDPAAFFDYPHVDVLALSRSEAPQTVTPGAEPIQLYRSEIDLYARQQVEGYIQADGFAGTGADTVAESAWFRYLQPGQDYVVHPSGLWIALRSPVGPGELLAVTYITESGDTIGTYNPERTYLEGGRPRLKLLKATSAQHQPGRPTWRHEMHQIYRVSSSGDVEPGSVDLTISLGEESAGRTFARRPNGDDLTYLRLFGLDEEAPADRIDPSQIYRPALDSFEDQPPVSGTFIVFPTLEPFADPAPLRSLPIDTVEARRILGANRNERIYRDPDPFERENGGVFRLNLSYEVRGEGLVSSFVLGAVGIREGTERVTLEGRPLIRGVDYVIDYDVGQLTLLDPETLLAANPGRFLEVSWEQRSFFQVAPSSVFGMDARYDMGDYGAVNLIGLYQTESELVRRPQLGVEAGAVGLGGVNASLDLDAPLLTRVLDAVPGLDAGGPSSIHFSGEAAVSLPDPNTQGDVYIDDYDALNARPLSVQSHEWRHGSRPAFVDGAEGVLPPVLSEATVAALTWQHTWIQEGVGGDSLGVFQGFSPSTEIDQQIRVTGSALRDPALFVRFRPESGDVEGPGGWSSITTVLSPTGSDLTKSDFIEFYARDGEFLTLVMDLGIVSEDAFFVDTTGVANGIKPIVNLPWGQGVLDQEADPRRGEVWGRT
;
A
#
# COMPACT_ATOMS: atom_id res chain seq x y z
N MET A 1 -0.78 28.83 35.73
CA MET A 1 -1.96 28.45 36.55
C MET A 1 -3.00 27.85 35.61
N ARG A 2 -3.27 26.54 35.71
CA ARG A 2 -4.38 25.90 34.97
C ARG A 2 -5.69 26.42 35.57
N PHE A 3 -6.40 27.28 34.85
CA PHE A 3 -7.83 27.47 35.14
C PHE A 3 -8.55 26.25 34.57
N GLY A 4 -9.16 25.47 35.46
CA GLY A 4 -9.81 24.22 35.09
C GLY A 4 -10.93 24.45 34.08
N ALA A 5 -11.05 23.51 33.15
CA ALA A 5 -12.22 23.36 32.30
C ALA A 5 -13.46 23.26 33.20
N LEU A 6 -14.26 24.32 33.24
CA LEU A 6 -15.60 24.28 33.81
C LEU A 6 -16.51 23.61 32.78
N GLY A 7 -16.40 22.29 32.68
CA GLY A 7 -17.40 21.46 32.03
C GLY A 7 -18.69 21.56 32.82
N ARG A 8 -19.58 22.47 32.45
CA ARG A 8 -20.96 22.49 32.93
C ARG A 8 -21.80 21.66 31.97
N THR A 9 -22.09 20.42 32.35
CA THR A 9 -23.16 19.64 31.73
C THR A 9 -24.48 20.35 31.97
N ILE A 10 -24.98 21.09 30.98
CA ILE A 10 -26.32 21.66 31.03
C ILE A 10 -27.26 20.62 30.43
N HIS A 11 -27.94 19.86 31.29
CA HIS A 11 -29.08 19.06 30.86
C HIS A 11 -30.22 20.03 30.50
N TYR A 12 -30.59 20.10 29.22
CA TYR A 12 -31.88 20.65 28.84
C TYR A 12 -32.96 19.63 29.22
N GLY A 13 -33.38 19.68 30.48
CA GLY A 13 -34.61 19.03 30.94
C GLY A 13 -35.81 19.83 30.43
N ASN A 14 -36.84 19.10 29.97
CA ASN A 14 -38.16 19.60 29.59
C ASN A 14 -38.64 20.74 30.50
N ILE A 15 -39.19 21.81 29.92
CA ILE A 15 -39.91 22.89 30.62
C ILE A 15 -41.28 22.36 31.08
N PRO A 16 -41.57 22.25 32.39
CA PRO A 16 -42.92 21.99 32.88
C PRO A 16 -43.45 23.26 33.57
N LEU A 17 -44.59 23.76 33.13
CA LEU A 17 -45.37 24.71 33.91
C LEU A 17 -45.95 23.97 35.14
N GLY A 18 -45.36 24.18 36.33
CA GLY A 18 -45.95 23.70 37.59
C GLY A 18 -44.93 23.43 38.70
N SER A 19 -45.18 23.96 39.89
CA SER A 19 -44.31 23.95 41.06
C SER A 19 -44.32 22.64 41.86
N GLY A 20 -43.16 22.17 42.32
CA GLY A 20 -43.06 21.27 43.49
C GLY A 20 -41.89 20.26 43.54
N ARG A 21 -40.89 20.57 44.40
CA ARG A 21 -39.92 19.72 45.16
C ARG A 21 -39.00 18.68 44.45
N PRO A 22 -37.73 18.51 44.90
CA PRO A 22 -36.73 17.67 44.25
C PRO A 22 -36.70 16.23 44.79
N GLY A 23 -36.62 15.24 43.91
CA GLY A 23 -36.38 13.84 44.27
C GLY A 23 -36.20 12.94 43.04
N ALA A 24 -35.10 12.17 43.05
CA ALA A 24 -34.72 11.08 42.13
C ALA A 24 -34.43 11.46 40.66
N VAL A 25 -33.20 11.16 40.21
CA VAL A 25 -32.85 11.10 38.79
C VAL A 25 -33.61 9.92 38.17
N ARG A 26 -34.71 10.21 37.50
CA ARG A 26 -35.47 9.25 36.68
C ARG A 26 -34.63 8.90 35.44
N ALA A 27 -34.65 7.64 35.03
CA ALA A 27 -34.28 7.25 33.66
C ALA A 27 -35.08 8.12 32.68
N PRO A 28 -34.52 8.50 31.50
CA PRO A 28 -35.23 9.36 30.56
C PRO A 28 -36.60 8.74 30.24
N ASP A 29 -37.68 9.43 30.62
CA ASP A 29 -39.05 8.96 30.42
C ASP A 29 -39.27 8.84 28.90
N GLU A 30 -39.44 7.61 28.41
CA GLU A 30 -39.87 7.31 27.05
C GLU A 30 -41.22 8.02 26.82
N ILE A 31 -41.27 8.96 25.87
CA ILE A 31 -42.51 9.70 25.58
C ILE A 31 -43.36 8.77 24.72
N ARG A 32 -44.31 8.09 25.36
CA ARG A 32 -45.25 7.22 24.67
C ARG A 32 -46.54 7.96 24.38
N PHE A 33 -46.77 8.27 23.11
CA PHE A 33 -48.03 8.85 22.63
C PHE A 33 -49.05 7.72 22.46
N ARG A 34 -49.99 7.61 23.42
CA ARG A 34 -51.15 6.71 23.32
C ARG A 34 -52.43 7.50 23.14
N ASN A 35 -53.09 7.31 22.01
CA ASN A 35 -54.48 7.69 21.78
C ASN A 35 -55.21 6.59 21.01
N GLU A 36 -56.49 6.80 20.68
CA GLU A 36 -57.30 5.84 19.93
C GLU A 36 -56.79 5.54 18.50
N PHE A 37 -55.83 6.31 17.99
CA PHE A 37 -55.26 6.20 16.66
C PHE A 37 -53.73 6.05 16.64
N ALA A 38 -53.04 5.93 17.77
CA ALA A 38 -51.58 5.85 17.82
C ALA A 38 -51.10 5.25 19.14
N ASP A 39 -50.17 4.29 19.05
CA ASP A 39 -49.33 3.85 20.16
C ASP A 39 -47.88 3.92 19.68
N LEU A 40 -47.25 5.08 19.91
CA LEU A 40 -45.89 5.38 19.46
C LEU A 40 -45.01 5.74 20.66
N GLY A 41 -43.99 4.93 20.91
CA GLY A 41 -42.88 5.26 21.80
C GLY A 41 -41.85 6.09 21.05
N PHE A 42 -41.45 7.23 21.62
CA PHE A 42 -40.39 8.07 21.06
C PHE A 42 -39.44 8.48 22.18
N SER A 43 -38.14 8.33 21.91
CA SER A 43 -37.08 8.86 22.74
C SER A 43 -36.03 9.54 21.86
N LEU A 44 -35.66 10.76 22.25
CA LEU A 44 -34.56 11.50 21.65
C LEU A 44 -33.59 11.83 22.76
N ARG A 45 -32.35 11.38 22.62
CA ARG A 45 -31.27 11.63 23.55
C ARG A 45 -30.23 12.47 22.83
N GLY A 46 -30.16 13.76 23.16
CA GLY A 46 -29.10 14.65 22.67
C GLY A 46 -28.10 14.92 23.78
N THR A 47 -26.82 14.76 23.49
CA THR A 47 -25.72 15.19 24.36
C THR A 47 -24.91 16.24 23.62
N GLY A 48 -25.03 17.49 24.05
CA GLY A 48 -24.20 18.59 23.56
C GLY A 48 -23.07 18.86 24.54
N GLN A 49 -21.83 18.76 24.08
CA GLN A 49 -20.66 19.28 24.78
C GLN A 49 -20.21 20.56 24.08
N PHE A 50 -20.19 21.65 24.83
CA PHE A 50 -19.69 22.92 24.33
C PHE A 50 -18.31 23.14 24.91
N GLY A 51 -17.28 22.86 24.11
CA GLY A 51 -15.93 23.28 24.40
C GLY A 51 -15.76 24.74 24.01
N SER A 52 -15.24 25.57 24.93
CA SER A 52 -14.60 26.83 24.52
C SER A 52 -13.14 26.71 24.85
N ASP A 53 -12.28 26.76 23.83
CA ASP A 53 -10.85 26.95 24.09
C ASP A 53 -10.52 28.44 23.98
N TRP A 54 -9.87 28.97 25.02
CA TRP A 54 -9.44 30.35 25.06
C TRP A 54 -8.03 30.41 25.63
N THR A 55 -7.06 30.37 24.74
CA THR A 55 -5.65 30.41 25.08
C THR A 55 -5.16 31.85 25.09
N ARG A 56 -5.21 32.50 26.25
CA ARG A 56 -4.65 33.87 26.39
C ARG A 56 -3.12 33.89 26.42
N TYR A 57 -2.45 32.77 26.71
CA TYR A 57 -0.98 32.72 26.77
C TYR A 57 -0.53 31.25 26.84
N ARG A 58 0.11 30.73 25.77
CA ARG A 58 1.04 29.59 25.88
C ARG A 58 2.41 30.23 26.08
N PRO A 59 3.21 29.89 27.12
CA PRO A 59 4.60 30.32 27.13
C PRO A 59 5.24 29.72 25.88
N CYS A 60 5.65 30.59 24.95
CA CYS A 60 6.42 30.18 23.79
C CYS A 60 7.74 29.64 24.37
N ASP A 61 7.92 28.33 24.37
CA ASP A 61 9.17 27.72 24.82
C ASP A 61 10.20 28.01 23.74
N GLU A 62 11.27 28.76 24.07
CA GLU A 62 12.30 29.14 23.09
C GLU A 62 12.99 27.90 22.47
N THR A 63 12.88 26.73 23.11
CA THR A 63 13.44 25.47 22.63
C THR A 63 12.58 24.76 21.58
N VAL A 64 11.30 25.10 21.43
CA VAL A 64 10.39 24.50 20.45
C VAL A 64 9.71 25.63 19.68
N GLN A 65 10.35 26.08 18.60
CA GLN A 65 10.00 27.26 17.79
C GLN A 65 8.72 27.06 16.96
N VAL A 66 7.59 26.77 17.60
CA VAL A 66 6.27 26.61 16.98
C VAL A 66 5.45 27.91 17.10
N THR A 67 4.64 28.19 16.08
CA THR A 67 3.80 29.38 15.93
C THR A 67 2.84 29.59 17.11
N CYS A 68 2.83 30.82 17.67
CA CYS A 68 1.94 31.22 18.75
C CYS A 68 0.68 31.91 18.16
N GLU A 69 -0.37 31.15 17.81
CA GLU A 69 -1.66 31.75 17.43
C GLU A 69 -2.38 32.33 18.66
N LEU A 70 -2.50 33.66 18.69
CA LEU A 70 -3.28 34.37 19.71
C LEU A 70 -4.72 34.56 19.22
N SER A 71 -5.64 33.70 19.65
CA SER A 71 -7.07 33.93 19.39
C SER A 71 -7.63 34.98 20.39
N LEU A 72 -8.04 36.15 19.89
CA LEU A 72 -8.70 37.18 20.70
C LEU A 72 -10.14 36.80 21.09
N LEU A 73 -10.73 35.83 20.39
CA LEU A 73 -12.08 35.31 20.61
C LEU A 73 -12.01 33.82 20.95
N PRO A 74 -12.83 33.33 21.90
CA PRO A 74 -12.91 31.91 22.22
C PRO A 74 -13.42 31.13 21.00
N GLN A 75 -12.72 30.05 20.63
CA GLN A 75 -13.25 29.12 19.62
C GLN A 75 -14.31 28.25 20.30
N LEU A 76 -15.55 28.37 19.84
CA LEU A 76 -16.64 27.50 20.27
C LEU A 76 -16.64 26.26 19.38
N THR A 77 -16.40 25.11 19.98
CA THR A 77 -16.48 23.82 19.31
C THR A 77 -17.69 23.08 19.89
N PRO A 78 -18.89 23.27 19.30
CA PRO A 78 -20.06 22.51 19.71
C PRO A 78 -19.94 21.07 19.19
N ASP A 79 -19.75 20.11 20.08
CA ASP A 79 -19.90 18.69 19.78
C ASP A 79 -21.31 18.26 20.19
N ILE A 80 -22.17 18.05 19.20
CA ILE A 80 -23.57 17.67 19.40
C ILE A 80 -23.73 16.25 18.90
N GLN A 81 -23.94 15.34 19.84
CA GLN A 81 -24.25 13.94 19.57
C GLN A 81 -25.75 13.72 19.80
N PHE A 82 -26.39 12.96 18.92
CA PHE A 82 -27.80 12.60 19.10
C PHE A 82 -28.06 11.12 18.81
N ALA A 83 -28.96 10.55 19.61
CA ALA A 83 -29.55 9.24 19.41
C ALA A 83 -31.08 9.37 19.44
N ALA A 84 -31.76 8.77 18.48
CA ALA A 84 -33.20 8.76 18.35
C ALA A 84 -33.70 7.32 18.26
N ASN A 85 -34.64 6.95 19.12
CA ASN A 85 -35.32 5.67 19.06
C ASN A 85 -36.84 5.90 19.01
N ALA A 86 -37.51 5.32 18.02
CA ALA A 86 -38.95 5.39 17.86
C ALA A 86 -39.49 4.01 17.47
N ASP A 87 -40.42 3.46 18.25
CA ASP A 87 -41.10 2.20 17.94
C ASP A 87 -42.59 2.36 18.20
N GLY A 88 -43.41 1.88 17.26
CA GLY A 88 -44.84 1.83 17.47
C GLY A 88 -45.68 1.80 16.21
N THR A 89 -46.99 1.89 16.38
CA THR A 89 -47.97 1.86 15.28
C THR A 89 -48.91 3.07 15.35
N VAL A 90 -49.10 3.71 14.20
CA VAL A 90 -50.02 4.83 13.98
C VAL A 90 -51.15 4.36 13.06
N ALA A 91 -52.39 4.59 13.49
CA ALA A 91 -53.64 4.31 12.82
C ALA A 91 -53.80 2.85 12.37
N GLU A 92 -53.19 1.90 13.11
CA GLU A 92 -53.13 0.45 12.79
C GLU A 92 -52.52 0.11 11.41
N ARG A 93 -52.02 1.11 10.68
CA ARG A 93 -51.57 1.00 9.29
C ARG A 93 -50.11 1.39 9.12
N VAL A 94 -49.58 2.29 9.94
CA VAL A 94 -48.20 2.79 9.82
C VAL A 94 -47.39 2.29 11.01
N ARG A 95 -46.41 1.42 10.76
CA ARG A 95 -45.43 0.98 11.75
C ARG A 95 -44.15 1.80 11.59
N VAL A 96 -43.64 2.31 12.70
CA VAL A 96 -42.39 3.06 12.76
C VAL A 96 -41.42 2.26 13.62
N ASP A 97 -40.21 2.03 13.12
CA ASP A 97 -39.09 1.37 13.80
C ASP A 97 -37.81 2.12 13.43
N VAL A 98 -37.42 3.06 14.29
CA VAL A 98 -36.25 3.91 14.14
C VAL A 98 -35.35 3.66 15.34
N ASP A 99 -34.09 3.34 15.07
CA ASP A 99 -33.04 3.22 16.06
C ASP A 99 -31.76 3.81 15.46
N TYR A 100 -31.53 5.10 15.72
CA TYR A 100 -30.43 5.88 15.19
C TYR A 100 -29.55 6.39 16.32
N ASP A 101 -28.24 6.26 16.20
CA ASP A 101 -27.25 6.80 17.15
C ASP A 101 -25.99 7.22 16.40
N GLN A 102 -25.68 8.51 16.47
CA GLN A 102 -24.53 9.12 15.81
C GLN A 102 -23.18 8.63 16.36
N THR A 103 -23.16 8.04 17.57
CA THR A 103 -21.94 7.57 18.23
C THR A 103 -21.60 6.12 17.89
N ARG A 104 -22.42 5.44 17.08
CA ARG A 104 -22.14 4.05 16.68
C ARG A 104 -20.91 4.00 15.78
N GLU A 105 -20.02 3.09 16.15
CA GLU A 105 -18.80 2.76 15.38
C GLU A 105 -19.12 2.28 13.95
N PHE A 106 -20.30 1.71 13.75
CA PHE A 106 -20.78 1.24 12.45
C PHE A 106 -22.08 1.97 12.05
N GLU A 107 -22.02 2.82 11.02
CA GLU A 107 -23.18 3.61 10.56
C GLU A 107 -24.37 2.73 10.15
N GLY A 108 -24.13 1.54 9.60
CA GLY A 108 -25.20 0.62 9.23
C GLY A 108 -25.96 0.04 10.43
N ALA A 109 -25.44 0.11 11.66
CA ALA A 109 -26.18 -0.35 12.84
C ALA A 109 -27.38 0.57 13.16
N ASN A 110 -27.45 1.74 12.49
CA ASN A 110 -28.64 2.57 12.47
C ASN A 110 -29.75 1.92 11.63
N ARG A 111 -30.93 1.78 12.22
CA ARG A 111 -32.13 1.28 11.55
C ARG A 111 -33.15 2.39 11.42
N VAL A 112 -33.71 2.57 10.23
CA VAL A 112 -34.81 3.49 9.99
C VAL A 112 -35.79 2.78 9.08
N ASN A 113 -36.91 2.32 9.61
CA ASN A 113 -37.96 1.69 8.83
C ASN A 113 -39.32 2.29 9.17
N VAL A 114 -40.00 2.80 8.15
CA VAL A 114 -41.40 3.24 8.24
C VAL A 114 -42.19 2.42 7.25
N ARG A 115 -43.12 1.60 7.76
CA ARG A 115 -43.93 0.67 6.97
C ARG A 115 -45.39 1.04 7.00
N TYR A 116 -45.99 1.24 5.85
CA TYR A 116 -47.44 1.25 5.66
C TYR A 116 -47.94 -0.15 5.28
N GLN A 117 -49.02 -0.60 5.92
CA GLN A 117 -49.71 -1.85 5.65
C GLN A 117 -51.16 -1.54 5.22
N GLY A 118 -51.52 -1.98 4.01
CA GLY A 118 -52.89 -1.86 3.49
C GLY A 118 -53.84 -2.90 4.11
N LEU A 119 -55.14 -2.63 4.02
CA LEU A 119 -56.16 -3.59 4.42
C LEU A 119 -56.31 -4.73 3.38
N PRO A 120 -56.88 -5.89 3.78
CA PRO A 120 -57.24 -6.93 2.85
C PRO A 120 -58.13 -6.40 1.72
N GLY A 121 -57.72 -6.61 0.46
CA GLY A 121 -58.44 -6.16 -0.73
C GLY A 121 -58.08 -4.75 -1.25
N GLU A 122 -57.22 -3.99 -0.57
CA GLU A 122 -56.67 -2.74 -1.10
C GLU A 122 -55.59 -3.00 -2.17
N LEU A 123 -55.44 -2.12 -3.17
CA LEU A 123 -54.41 -2.27 -4.22
C LEU A 123 -53.00 -2.21 -3.63
N LEU A 124 -52.74 -1.25 -2.73
CA LEU A 124 -51.46 -1.10 -2.05
C LEU A 124 -51.46 -1.98 -0.81
N GLN A 125 -50.71 -3.08 -0.86
CA GLN A 125 -50.58 -4.01 0.25
C GLN A 125 -49.51 -3.55 1.25
N ARG A 126 -48.40 -3.00 0.76
CA ARG A 126 -47.29 -2.55 1.60
C ARG A 126 -46.49 -1.43 0.94
N PHE A 127 -46.05 -0.46 1.73
CA PHE A 127 -45.08 0.55 1.32
C PHE A 127 -44.06 0.78 2.43
N ASP A 128 -42.79 0.55 2.18
CA ASP A 128 -41.70 0.75 3.14
C ASP A 128 -40.84 1.93 2.72
N VAL A 129 -40.35 2.68 3.71
CA VAL A 129 -39.37 3.76 3.57
C VAL A 129 -38.23 3.54 4.55
N GLY A 130 -37.00 3.70 4.07
CA GLY A 130 -35.77 3.52 4.83
C GLY A 130 -35.12 2.18 4.51
N ASP A 131 -34.83 1.34 5.50
CA ASP A 131 -34.22 0.02 5.27
C ASP A 131 -35.19 -0.90 4.54
N VAL A 132 -34.90 -1.19 3.28
CA VAL A 132 -35.71 -2.03 2.38
C VAL A 132 -34.98 -3.32 2.03
N ASP A 133 -35.77 -4.35 1.75
CA ASP A 133 -35.27 -5.69 1.44
C ASP A 133 -36.05 -6.26 0.24
N PHE A 134 -35.33 -6.48 -0.85
CA PHE A 134 -35.89 -6.90 -2.12
C PHE A 134 -35.26 -8.21 -2.60
N SER A 135 -35.87 -9.30 -2.17
CA SER A 135 -35.54 -10.64 -2.65
C SER A 135 -36.17 -10.92 -4.03
N LEU A 136 -35.35 -11.27 -5.01
CA LEU A 136 -35.83 -11.83 -6.28
C LEU A 136 -36.26 -13.31 -6.11
N PRO A 137 -37.24 -13.80 -6.89
CA PRO A 137 -37.56 -15.22 -6.94
C PRO A 137 -36.34 -16.08 -7.30
N PRO A 138 -36.22 -17.30 -6.76
CA PRO A 138 -35.09 -18.19 -7.07
C PRO A 138 -35.03 -18.47 -8.57
N SER A 139 -33.82 -18.35 -9.12
CA SER A 139 -33.54 -18.38 -10.56
C SER A 139 -32.16 -18.99 -10.78
N ARG A 140 -31.98 -19.74 -11.86
CA ARG A 140 -30.70 -20.35 -12.25
C ARG A 140 -29.82 -19.39 -13.06
N PHE A 141 -30.42 -18.37 -13.69
CA PHE A 141 -29.71 -17.40 -14.54
C PHE A 141 -29.52 -16.03 -13.88
N LEU A 142 -30.41 -15.64 -12.96
CA LEU A 142 -30.32 -14.40 -12.17
C LEU A 142 -29.73 -14.74 -10.80
N THR A 143 -28.41 -14.89 -10.77
CA THR A 143 -27.65 -15.14 -9.55
C THR A 143 -27.35 -13.87 -8.75
N GLU A 144 -27.51 -12.71 -9.39
CA GLU A 144 -27.30 -11.39 -8.80
C GLU A 144 -28.49 -11.05 -7.87
N ALA A 145 -28.23 -11.05 -6.57
CA ALA A 145 -29.20 -10.64 -5.56
C ALA A 145 -29.01 -9.15 -5.27
N VAL A 146 -30.12 -8.43 -5.06
CA VAL A 146 -30.08 -7.08 -4.48
C VAL A 146 -29.64 -7.22 -3.02
N PRO A 147 -28.45 -6.74 -2.61
CA PRO A 147 -27.95 -7.00 -1.27
C PRO A 147 -28.87 -6.39 -0.21
N ALA A 148 -28.93 -6.97 0.97
CA ALA A 148 -29.82 -6.47 2.00
C ALA A 148 -29.20 -5.28 2.77
N GLY A 149 -30.04 -4.38 3.28
CA GLY A 149 -29.58 -3.17 4.00
C GLY A 149 -29.46 -1.94 3.11
N ASN A 150 -30.28 -1.89 2.06
CA ASN A 150 -30.40 -0.72 1.20
C ASN A 150 -31.34 0.29 1.82
N PHE A 151 -31.06 1.57 1.61
CA PHE A 151 -31.90 2.65 2.09
C PHE A 151 -32.71 3.23 0.93
N GLY A 152 -34.04 3.17 1.01
CA GLY A 152 -34.90 3.66 -0.07
C GLY A 152 -36.39 3.40 0.14
N PHE A 153 -37.06 3.07 -0.96
CA PHE A 153 -38.50 2.88 -1.04
C PHE A 153 -38.82 1.50 -1.61
N GLN A 154 -39.81 0.84 -1.01
CA GLN A 154 -40.34 -0.42 -1.53
C GLN A 154 -41.85 -0.39 -1.53
N ALA A 155 -42.46 -0.87 -2.62
CA ALA A 155 -43.89 -0.97 -2.76
C ALA A 155 -44.29 -2.40 -3.12
N ALA A 156 -45.38 -2.89 -2.54
CA ALA A 156 -46.04 -4.12 -2.92
C ALA A 156 -47.51 -3.82 -3.23
N LEU A 157 -47.90 -4.12 -4.46
CA LEU A 157 -49.23 -3.90 -5.02
C LEU A 157 -49.87 -5.25 -5.37
N GLN A 158 -51.16 -5.41 -5.09
CA GLN A 158 -51.92 -6.61 -5.47
C GLN A 158 -53.20 -6.21 -6.20
N ALA A 159 -53.35 -6.65 -7.45
CA ALA A 159 -54.52 -6.44 -8.28
C ALA A 159 -55.06 -7.79 -8.78
N GLY A 160 -55.96 -8.40 -8.00
CA GLY A 160 -56.51 -9.73 -8.31
C GLY A 160 -55.40 -10.80 -8.31
N PRO A 161 -55.18 -11.54 -9.41
CA PRO A 161 -54.10 -12.53 -9.52
C PRO A 161 -52.71 -11.93 -9.76
N VAL A 162 -52.61 -10.62 -10.06
CA VAL A 162 -51.34 -9.96 -10.33
C VAL A 162 -50.80 -9.32 -9.05
N GLY A 163 -49.63 -9.77 -8.61
CA GLY A 163 -48.81 -9.09 -7.62
C GLY A 163 -47.68 -8.33 -8.30
N LEU A 164 -47.36 -7.14 -7.81
CA LEU A 164 -46.21 -6.33 -8.26
C LEU A 164 -45.43 -5.85 -7.03
N ARG A 165 -44.15 -6.16 -6.98
CA ARG A 165 -43.21 -5.62 -6.01
C ARG A 165 -42.20 -4.74 -6.74
N SER A 166 -41.89 -3.59 -6.19
CA SER A 166 -40.86 -2.71 -6.71
C SER A 166 -40.01 -2.14 -5.59
N VAL A 167 -38.72 -1.95 -5.85
CA VAL A 167 -37.78 -1.30 -4.95
C VAL A 167 -37.01 -0.21 -5.69
N TRP A 168 -36.75 0.90 -5.02
CA TRP A 168 -35.77 1.89 -5.43
C TRP A 168 -34.96 2.28 -4.21
N ALA A 169 -33.67 1.95 -4.19
CA ALA A 169 -32.84 2.16 -3.01
C ALA A 169 -31.40 2.49 -3.38
N GLN A 170 -30.72 3.19 -2.47
CA GLN A 170 -29.27 3.30 -2.46
C GLN A 170 -28.70 2.07 -1.76
N GLN A 171 -27.78 1.38 -2.42
CA GLN A 171 -27.20 0.15 -1.92
C GLN A 171 -26.02 0.44 -1.01
N ASN A 172 -26.09 -0.09 0.21
CA ASN A 172 -25.06 0.07 1.25
C ASN A 172 -24.34 -1.26 1.58
N GLY A 173 -24.82 -2.37 1.03
CA GLY A 173 -24.27 -3.72 1.23
C GLY A 173 -23.59 -4.29 -0.03
N GLU A 174 -22.63 -5.17 0.16
CA GLU A 174 -21.87 -5.87 -0.87
C GLU A 174 -22.01 -7.39 -0.67
N VAL A 175 -22.18 -8.15 -1.76
CA VAL A 175 -22.11 -9.60 -1.75
C VAL A 175 -20.68 -10.00 -2.10
N THR A 176 -19.97 -10.61 -1.16
CA THR A 176 -18.60 -11.09 -1.36
C THR A 176 -18.60 -12.61 -1.39
N SER A 177 -17.71 -13.20 -2.17
CA SER A 177 -17.47 -14.65 -2.15
C SER A 177 -15.99 -14.97 -1.99
N ARG A 178 -15.69 -16.08 -1.32
CA ARG A 178 -14.36 -16.69 -1.24
C ARG A 178 -14.43 -18.17 -1.53
N ARG A 179 -13.44 -18.63 -2.28
CA ARG A 179 -13.28 -20.04 -2.63
C ARG A 179 -11.97 -20.55 -2.02
N PHE A 180 -12.07 -21.63 -1.25
CA PHE A 180 -10.94 -22.30 -0.60
C PHE A 180 -10.69 -23.63 -1.26
N ARG A 181 -9.43 -23.91 -1.66
CA ARG A 181 -9.06 -25.23 -2.17
C ARG A 181 -8.74 -26.17 -1.00
N LEU A 182 -9.33 -27.36 -1.00
CA LEU A 182 -9.12 -28.41 -0.01
C LEU A 182 -8.37 -29.56 -0.70
N GLU A 183 -7.06 -29.64 -0.48
CA GLU A 183 -6.24 -30.75 -0.98
C GLU A 183 -5.67 -31.60 0.17
N GLY A 184 -5.81 -32.93 0.07
CA GLY A 184 -5.05 -33.90 0.88
C GLY A 184 -5.90 -34.83 1.76
N SER A 185 -5.65 -36.15 1.65
CA SER A 185 -6.10 -37.16 2.61
C SER A 185 -5.25 -37.19 3.90
N GLY A 186 -4.57 -36.08 4.22
CA GLY A 186 -3.70 -35.97 5.39
C GLY A 186 -3.47 -34.52 5.82
N ARG A 187 -3.62 -34.29 7.13
CA ARG A 187 -3.12 -33.24 8.06
C ARG A 187 -2.49 -31.91 7.56
N GLY A 188 -2.80 -31.41 6.38
CA GLY A 188 -2.36 -30.09 5.91
C GLY A 188 -3.35 -29.48 4.92
N HIS A 189 -3.25 -28.17 4.70
CA HIS A 189 -4.01 -27.44 3.70
C HIS A 189 -3.08 -26.76 2.70
N ALA A 190 -3.51 -26.70 1.44
CA ALA A 190 -2.79 -26.03 0.38
C ALA A 190 -3.58 -24.80 -0.08
N ARG A 191 -2.99 -23.61 0.01
CA ARG A 191 -3.52 -22.40 -0.61
C ARG A 191 -2.85 -22.23 -1.96
N ALA A 192 -3.64 -22.25 -3.03
CA ALA A 192 -3.17 -21.85 -4.35
C ALA A 192 -3.09 -20.33 -4.44
N ASP A 193 -1.98 -19.82 -4.96
CA ASP A 193 -1.77 -18.41 -5.22
C ASP A 193 -1.21 -18.22 -6.64
N THR A 194 -1.36 -17.00 -7.16
CA THR A 194 -0.86 -16.60 -8.46
C THR A 194 -0.06 -15.32 -8.33
N LEU A 195 1.05 -15.24 -9.06
CA LEU A 195 1.94 -14.08 -9.05
C LEU A 195 2.36 -13.78 -10.49
N VAL A 196 2.34 -12.51 -10.87
CA VAL A 196 2.89 -12.04 -12.15
C VAL A 196 4.02 -11.10 -11.83
N LEU A 197 5.20 -11.36 -12.38
CA LEU A 197 6.40 -10.53 -12.26
C LEU A 197 6.88 -10.12 -13.65
N ASP A 198 7.50 -8.95 -13.76
CA ASP A 198 8.30 -8.59 -14.92
C ASP A 198 9.76 -9.07 -14.76
N ASP A 199 10.53 -9.12 -15.84
CA ASP A 199 11.95 -9.49 -15.78
C ASP A 199 12.79 -8.44 -15.05
N ALA A 200 12.27 -7.21 -14.91
CA ALA A 200 12.84 -6.17 -14.05
C ALA A 200 12.60 -6.40 -12.54
N ASP A 201 11.65 -7.26 -12.14
CA ASP A 201 11.25 -7.48 -10.72
C ASP A 201 12.14 -8.51 -9.99
N TYR A 202 13.44 -8.52 -10.28
CA TYR A 202 14.38 -9.35 -9.55
C TYR A 202 14.52 -8.88 -8.08
N VAL A 203 15.03 -9.74 -7.20
CA VAL A 203 15.12 -9.44 -5.76
C VAL A 203 16.27 -8.48 -5.46
N ASP A 204 15.92 -7.23 -5.19
CA ASP A 204 16.86 -6.19 -4.75
C ASP A 204 17.32 -6.35 -3.30
N GLY A 205 18.57 -5.98 -3.05
CA GLY A 205 19.13 -5.72 -1.74
C GLY A 205 19.33 -6.94 -0.86
N GLN A 206 19.09 -8.17 -1.35
CA GLN A 206 19.07 -9.37 -0.52
C GLN A 206 20.19 -10.37 -0.80
N PHE A 207 20.57 -10.55 -2.06
CA PHE A 207 21.50 -11.59 -2.49
C PHE A 207 22.75 -10.97 -3.09
N PHE A 208 23.92 -11.34 -2.55
CA PHE A 208 25.19 -10.74 -2.97
C PHE A 208 26.32 -11.76 -3.13
N PHE A 209 27.13 -11.59 -4.17
CA PHE A 209 28.44 -12.21 -4.30
C PHE A 209 29.45 -11.54 -3.36
N LEU A 210 30.38 -12.31 -2.79
CA LEU A 210 31.43 -11.81 -1.90
C LEU A 210 32.60 -11.14 -2.67
N PHE A 211 32.61 -11.29 -3.99
CA PHE A 211 33.56 -10.71 -4.92
C PHE A 211 32.93 -10.42 -6.27
N ASP A 212 33.65 -9.70 -7.14
CA ASP A 212 33.16 -9.40 -8.49
C ASP A 212 32.99 -10.71 -9.26
N PRO A 213 31.75 -11.08 -9.64
CA PRO A 213 31.48 -12.36 -10.29
C PRO A 213 32.20 -12.52 -11.63
N ALA A 214 32.76 -11.47 -12.23
CA ALA A 214 33.65 -11.59 -13.39
C ALA A 214 34.90 -12.47 -13.12
N ALA A 215 35.20 -12.80 -11.86
CA ALA A 215 36.26 -13.72 -11.48
C ALA A 215 35.89 -15.22 -11.63
N PHE A 216 34.61 -15.57 -11.79
CA PHE A 216 34.19 -16.94 -12.04
C PHE A 216 34.72 -17.44 -13.39
N PHE A 217 35.10 -18.72 -13.47
CA PHE A 217 35.65 -19.28 -14.71
C PHE A 217 34.63 -19.34 -15.86
N ASP A 218 33.35 -19.54 -15.54
CA ASP A 218 32.26 -19.65 -16.52
C ASP A 218 31.40 -18.37 -16.62
N TYR A 219 31.90 -17.21 -16.16
CA TYR A 219 31.17 -15.94 -16.23
C TYR A 219 30.73 -15.58 -17.66
N PRO A 220 29.50 -15.10 -17.89
CA PRO A 220 28.41 -14.86 -16.90
C PRO A 220 27.48 -16.06 -16.66
N HIS A 221 27.75 -17.22 -17.26
CA HIS A 221 26.89 -18.40 -17.22
C HIS A 221 27.20 -19.26 -15.99
N VAL A 222 26.80 -18.76 -14.83
CA VAL A 222 27.03 -19.40 -13.53
C VAL A 222 25.70 -19.86 -12.93
N ASP A 223 25.57 -21.16 -12.67
CA ASP A 223 24.47 -21.71 -11.88
C ASP A 223 24.80 -21.57 -10.39
N VAL A 224 24.23 -20.54 -9.77
CA VAL A 224 24.57 -20.12 -8.41
C VAL A 224 24.13 -21.11 -7.33
N LEU A 225 23.16 -21.98 -7.63
CA LEU A 225 22.67 -23.02 -6.73
C LEU A 225 23.57 -24.27 -6.76
N ALA A 226 24.21 -24.55 -7.89
CA ALA A 226 25.14 -25.66 -8.05
C ALA A 226 26.62 -25.29 -7.79
N LEU A 227 26.91 -24.03 -7.49
CA LEU A 227 28.27 -23.50 -7.29
C LEU A 227 29.09 -24.31 -6.28
N SER A 228 30.35 -24.56 -6.64
CA SER A 228 31.38 -25.09 -5.74
C SER A 228 32.53 -24.10 -5.54
N ARG A 229 33.29 -24.22 -4.45
CA ARG A 229 34.47 -23.36 -4.18
C ARG A 229 35.49 -23.34 -5.32
N SER A 230 35.62 -24.44 -6.06
CA SER A 230 36.59 -24.58 -7.15
C SER A 230 36.28 -23.76 -8.39
N GLU A 231 35.10 -23.13 -8.47
CA GLU A 231 34.66 -22.35 -9.64
C GLU A 231 35.17 -20.90 -9.62
N ALA A 232 35.87 -20.51 -8.55
CA ALA A 232 36.54 -19.21 -8.43
C ALA A 232 38.03 -19.35 -8.05
N PRO A 233 38.89 -18.37 -8.40
CA PRO A 233 40.29 -18.37 -7.98
C PRO A 233 40.47 -18.28 -6.46
N GLN A 234 41.53 -18.91 -5.93
CA GLN A 234 41.88 -18.88 -4.50
C GLN A 234 42.23 -17.48 -3.97
N THR A 235 42.55 -16.54 -4.86
CA THR A 235 42.88 -15.14 -4.53
C THR A 235 41.67 -14.28 -4.20
N VAL A 236 40.45 -14.75 -4.51
CA VAL A 236 39.19 -14.05 -4.21
C VAL A 236 38.24 -14.91 -3.36
N THR A 237 38.43 -16.22 -3.36
CA THR A 237 37.62 -17.17 -2.60
C THR A 237 37.89 -17.04 -1.10
N PRO A 238 36.87 -16.90 -0.23
CA PRO A 238 37.05 -16.88 1.22
C PRO A 238 37.68 -18.18 1.75
N GLY A 239 38.64 -18.02 2.66
CA GLY A 239 39.39 -19.09 3.30
C GLY A 239 38.65 -19.76 4.45
N ALA A 240 39.40 -20.27 5.42
CA ALA A 240 38.85 -20.99 6.57
C ALA A 240 38.30 -20.05 7.68
N GLU A 241 38.74 -18.79 7.68
CA GLU A 241 38.34 -17.81 8.68
C GLU A 241 36.91 -17.30 8.41
N PRO A 242 36.11 -16.99 9.45
CA PRO A 242 34.74 -16.52 9.28
C PRO A 242 34.66 -15.26 8.41
N ILE A 243 33.69 -15.26 7.49
CA ILE A 243 33.30 -14.07 6.72
C ILE A 243 32.64 -13.08 7.69
N GLN A 244 33.04 -11.82 7.65
CA GLN A 244 32.49 -10.77 8.51
C GLN A 244 31.73 -9.75 7.66
N LEU A 245 30.42 -9.65 7.90
CA LEU A 245 29.54 -8.72 7.18
C LEU A 245 29.17 -7.52 8.05
N TYR A 246 29.04 -6.38 7.38
CA TYR A 246 28.75 -5.10 8.01
C TYR A 246 27.69 -4.35 7.21
N ARG A 247 26.68 -3.82 7.90
CA ARG A 247 25.65 -2.95 7.31
C ARG A 247 25.76 -1.56 7.92
N SER A 248 25.65 -0.52 7.11
CA SER A 248 25.63 0.84 7.64
C SER A 248 24.34 1.08 8.43
N GLU A 249 24.46 1.74 9.57
CA GLU A 249 23.32 2.22 10.35
C GLU A 249 23.11 3.71 10.12
N ILE A 250 21.89 4.12 9.84
CA ILE A 250 21.54 5.52 9.53
C ILE A 250 20.83 6.17 10.72
N ASP A 251 20.13 5.39 11.56
CA ASP A 251 19.37 5.91 12.70
C ASP A 251 20.25 6.17 13.93
N LEU A 252 20.40 7.45 14.31
CA LEU A 252 21.14 7.88 15.49
C LEU A 252 20.55 7.36 16.81
N TYR A 253 19.23 7.16 16.90
CA TYR A 253 18.61 6.63 18.12
C TYR A 253 18.97 5.17 18.33
N ALA A 254 19.03 4.39 17.24
CA ALA A 254 19.55 3.02 17.28
C ALA A 254 21.03 2.98 17.69
N ARG A 255 21.83 3.92 17.19
CA ARG A 255 23.27 4.05 17.55
C ARG A 255 23.51 4.35 19.04
N GLN A 256 22.61 5.11 19.70
CA GLN A 256 22.76 5.44 21.12
C GLN A 256 22.38 4.30 22.08
N GLN A 257 21.66 3.28 21.60
CA GLN A 257 21.11 2.22 22.45
C GLN A 257 21.89 0.89 22.39
N VAL A 258 22.79 0.70 21.42
CA VAL A 258 23.49 -0.58 21.20
C VAL A 258 25.01 -0.37 21.16
N GLU A 259 25.75 -1.06 22.04
CA GLU A 259 27.22 -1.16 21.98
C GLU A 259 27.64 -2.00 20.75
N GLY A 260 28.63 -1.55 19.97
CA GLY A 260 29.27 -2.37 18.92
C GLY A 260 29.31 -1.80 17.49
N TYR A 261 28.93 -0.54 17.27
CA TYR A 261 29.13 0.13 15.98
C TYR A 261 30.58 0.59 15.80
N ILE A 262 31.06 0.57 14.56
CA ILE A 262 32.38 1.07 14.18
C ILE A 262 32.26 2.09 13.06
N GLN A 263 33.08 3.14 13.09
CA GLN A 263 33.25 4.00 11.92
C GLN A 263 34.28 3.36 11.00
N ALA A 264 33.94 3.14 9.73
CA ALA A 264 34.82 2.50 8.77
C ALA A 264 34.71 3.12 7.38
N ASP A 265 35.79 3.02 6.61
CA ASP A 265 35.86 3.47 5.23
C ASP A 265 35.62 2.26 4.29
N GLY A 266 34.52 2.27 3.55
CA GLY A 266 34.17 1.25 2.56
C GLY A 266 34.78 1.55 1.18
N PHE A 267 35.26 0.52 0.48
CA PHE A 267 35.85 0.65 -0.85
C PHE A 267 35.37 -0.45 -1.81
N ALA A 268 35.17 -0.10 -3.08
CA ALA A 268 35.01 -1.06 -4.17
C ALA A 268 35.70 -0.59 -5.45
N GLY A 269 36.17 -1.55 -6.25
CA GLY A 269 36.88 -1.29 -7.51
C GLY A 269 38.38 -0.99 -7.34
N THR A 270 39.03 -0.69 -8.46
CA THR A 270 40.47 -0.34 -8.51
C THR A 270 40.69 0.77 -9.54
N GLY A 271 41.60 1.71 -9.27
CA GLY A 271 41.98 2.75 -10.24
C GLY A 271 40.97 3.90 -10.31
N ALA A 272 40.64 4.36 -11.51
CA ALA A 272 39.77 5.52 -11.73
C ALA A 272 38.31 5.28 -11.34
N ASP A 273 37.85 4.02 -11.32
CA ASP A 273 36.47 3.64 -11.01
C ASP A 273 36.27 3.29 -9.53
N THR A 274 37.18 3.70 -8.65
CA THR A 274 37.09 3.38 -7.22
C THR A 274 35.92 4.12 -6.57
N VAL A 275 35.03 3.37 -5.93
CA VAL A 275 34.00 3.92 -5.03
C VAL A 275 34.53 3.86 -3.61
N ALA A 276 34.46 4.98 -2.90
CA ALA A 276 34.86 5.08 -1.51
C ALA A 276 33.78 5.85 -0.72
N GLU A 277 33.19 5.19 0.27
CA GLU A 277 32.13 5.74 1.12
C GLU A 277 32.37 5.30 2.56
N SER A 278 32.21 6.17 3.55
CA SER A 278 32.44 5.85 4.96
C SER A 278 31.14 5.94 5.75
N ALA A 279 30.97 5.10 6.75
CA ALA A 279 29.74 5.09 7.53
C ALA A 279 29.98 4.49 8.91
N TRP A 280 28.96 4.60 9.76
CA TRP A 280 28.84 3.78 10.95
C TRP A 280 28.29 2.42 10.57
N PHE A 281 29.07 1.37 10.82
CA PHE A 281 28.73 0.01 10.47
C PHE A 281 28.38 -0.82 11.70
N ARG A 282 27.33 -1.63 11.58
CA ARG A 282 26.98 -2.71 12.51
C ARG A 282 27.47 -4.04 11.96
N TYR A 283 28.12 -4.84 12.81
CA TYR A 283 28.41 -6.23 12.49
C TYR A 283 27.10 -7.04 12.36
N LEU A 284 26.96 -7.79 11.27
CA LEU A 284 25.86 -8.71 11.05
C LEU A 284 26.22 -10.10 11.59
N GLN A 285 25.29 -10.73 12.32
CA GLN A 285 25.51 -12.04 12.91
C GLN A 285 25.19 -13.15 11.89
N PRO A 286 26.14 -14.08 11.58
CA PRO A 286 25.87 -15.21 10.70
C PRO A 286 24.81 -16.13 11.32
N GLY A 287 23.88 -16.66 10.51
CA GLY A 287 22.75 -17.47 10.98
C GLY A 287 21.61 -16.65 11.62
N GLN A 288 21.82 -15.37 11.90
CA GLN A 288 20.75 -14.48 12.35
C GLN A 288 20.44 -13.41 11.30
N ASP A 289 21.40 -12.56 10.96
CA ASP A 289 21.19 -11.47 10.00
C ASP A 289 21.36 -11.93 8.55
N TYR A 290 22.12 -13.01 8.30
CA TYR A 290 22.38 -13.53 6.95
C TYR A 290 22.80 -15.01 6.97
N VAL A 291 22.70 -15.66 5.81
CA VAL A 291 23.27 -16.99 5.53
C VAL A 291 24.33 -16.90 4.44
N VAL A 292 25.31 -17.78 4.53
CA VAL A 292 26.32 -17.99 3.49
C VAL A 292 25.94 -19.27 2.75
N HIS A 293 25.90 -19.22 1.42
CA HIS A 293 25.66 -20.41 0.62
C HIS A 293 26.74 -21.48 0.88
N PRO A 294 26.46 -22.79 0.78
CA PRO A 294 27.46 -23.84 1.02
C PRO A 294 28.74 -23.73 0.20
N SER A 295 28.68 -23.09 -0.99
CA SER A 295 29.86 -22.77 -1.79
C SER A 295 30.80 -21.77 -1.10
N GLY A 296 30.32 -20.95 -0.18
CA GLY A 296 31.08 -19.89 0.46
C GLY A 296 31.36 -18.68 -0.43
N LEU A 297 30.69 -18.55 -1.59
CA LEU A 297 30.99 -17.52 -2.61
C LEU A 297 29.96 -16.38 -2.66
N TRP A 298 28.77 -16.61 -2.09
CA TRP A 298 27.69 -15.63 -2.04
C TRP A 298 26.86 -15.78 -0.75
N ILE A 299 26.05 -14.77 -0.47
CA ILE A 299 25.27 -14.64 0.76
C ILE A 299 23.82 -14.25 0.47
N ALA A 300 22.92 -14.60 1.40
CA ALA A 300 21.55 -14.10 1.44
C ALA A 300 21.26 -13.43 2.77
N LEU A 301 20.73 -12.22 2.74
CA LEU A 301 20.38 -11.45 3.92
C LEU A 301 18.96 -11.79 4.39
N ARG A 302 18.74 -11.79 5.71
CA ARG A 302 17.41 -11.91 6.32
C ARG A 302 16.52 -10.74 5.91
N SER A 303 17.08 -9.54 5.99
CA SER A 303 16.42 -8.29 5.65
C SER A 303 17.20 -7.61 4.53
N PRO A 304 16.53 -7.21 3.43
CA PRO A 304 17.21 -6.52 2.34
C PRO A 304 17.85 -5.21 2.83
N VAL A 305 18.91 -4.81 2.14
CA VAL A 305 19.62 -3.54 2.33
C VAL A 305 18.87 -2.47 1.55
N GLY A 306 18.53 -1.38 2.23
CA GLY A 306 17.81 -0.27 1.63
C GLY A 306 18.65 0.52 0.63
N PRO A 307 18.02 1.38 -0.19
CA PRO A 307 18.72 2.15 -1.24
C PRO A 307 19.82 3.09 -0.72
N GLY A 308 19.65 3.64 0.48
CA GLY A 308 20.62 4.54 1.12
C GLY A 308 21.64 3.86 2.04
N GLU A 309 21.59 2.53 2.16
CA GLU A 309 22.45 1.78 3.08
C GLU A 309 23.61 1.10 2.34
N LEU A 310 24.73 1.00 3.03
CA LEU A 310 25.93 0.35 2.55
C LEU A 310 26.00 -1.06 3.12
N LEU A 311 26.42 -2.01 2.29
CA LEU A 311 26.77 -3.36 2.70
C LEU A 311 28.25 -3.59 2.43
N ALA A 312 28.98 -4.04 3.44
CA ALA A 312 30.41 -4.27 3.35
C ALA A 312 30.81 -5.62 3.94
N VAL A 313 31.99 -6.10 3.54
CA VAL A 313 32.52 -7.39 3.95
C VAL A 313 34.03 -7.31 4.21
N THR A 314 34.52 -8.18 5.11
CA THR A 314 35.93 -8.54 5.24
C THR A 314 36.08 -10.04 5.45
N TYR A 315 37.13 -10.62 4.87
CA TYR A 315 37.52 -12.02 5.02
C TYR A 315 38.99 -12.20 4.63
N ILE A 316 39.55 -13.34 5.01
CA ILE A 316 40.86 -13.80 4.54
C ILE A 316 40.61 -14.81 3.43
N THR A 317 41.27 -14.65 2.29
CA THR A 317 41.13 -15.52 1.12
C THR A 317 41.80 -16.89 1.34
N GLU A 318 41.51 -17.88 0.48
CA GLU A 318 42.22 -19.17 0.49
C GLU A 318 43.73 -19.01 0.25
N SER A 319 44.13 -18.00 -0.53
CA SER A 319 45.54 -17.66 -0.76
C SER A 319 46.24 -17.00 0.43
N GLY A 320 45.49 -16.59 1.46
CA GLY A 320 46.00 -15.92 2.66
C GLY A 320 45.98 -14.39 2.61
N ASP A 321 45.56 -13.79 1.49
CA ASP A 321 45.38 -12.34 1.37
C ASP A 321 44.14 -11.86 2.14
N THR A 322 44.26 -10.72 2.81
CA THR A 322 43.14 -10.09 3.54
C THR A 322 42.35 -9.14 2.65
N ILE A 323 41.04 -9.37 2.53
CA ILE A 323 40.11 -8.45 1.89
C ILE A 323 39.55 -7.49 2.95
N GLY A 324 39.88 -6.21 2.82
CA GLY A 324 39.57 -5.21 3.85
C GLY A 324 40.45 -5.36 5.10
N THR A 325 39.97 -4.85 6.22
CA THR A 325 40.60 -4.94 7.54
C THR A 325 39.90 -6.01 8.34
N TYR A 326 40.52 -7.18 8.47
CA TYR A 326 39.95 -8.29 9.24
C TYR A 326 39.90 -7.96 10.74
N ASN A 327 38.79 -8.27 11.42
CA ASN A 327 38.50 -7.82 12.78
C ASN A 327 38.57 -6.28 12.92
N PRO A 328 37.78 -5.52 12.13
CA PRO A 328 37.86 -4.07 12.04
C PRO A 328 37.58 -3.35 13.37
N GLU A 329 36.83 -3.96 14.29
CA GLU A 329 36.57 -3.46 15.64
C GLU A 329 37.86 -3.23 16.42
N ARG A 330 38.86 -4.10 16.23
CA ARG A 330 40.15 -3.94 16.92
C ARG A 330 40.86 -2.67 16.46
N THR A 331 40.92 -2.45 15.15
CA THR A 331 41.53 -1.24 14.56
C THR A 331 40.81 0.02 15.03
N TYR A 332 39.47 -0.04 15.10
CA TYR A 332 38.65 1.08 15.59
C TYR A 332 38.91 1.38 17.08
N LEU A 333 38.95 0.34 17.93
CA LEU A 333 39.25 0.48 19.36
C LEU A 333 40.67 0.98 19.65
N GLU A 334 41.62 0.73 18.75
CA GLU A 334 42.99 1.26 18.80
C GLU A 334 43.08 2.72 18.26
N GLY A 335 41.95 3.32 17.86
CA GLY A 335 41.84 4.70 17.38
C GLY A 335 42.07 4.89 15.88
N GLY A 336 42.11 3.79 15.11
CA GLY A 336 42.24 3.81 13.64
C GLY A 336 40.90 3.79 12.90
N ARG A 337 40.94 4.03 11.59
CA ARG A 337 39.78 3.84 10.70
C ARG A 337 39.96 2.53 9.89
N PRO A 338 39.20 1.47 10.20
CA PRO A 338 39.24 0.23 9.42
C PRO A 338 38.72 0.45 8.00
N ARG A 339 39.26 -0.33 7.06
CA ARG A 339 38.81 -0.36 5.66
C ARG A 339 37.98 -1.60 5.37
N LEU A 340 36.79 -1.47 4.78
CA LEU A 340 35.92 -2.58 4.42
C LEU A 340 35.74 -2.66 2.90
N LYS A 341 35.46 -3.85 2.35
CA LYS A 341 35.09 -3.99 0.94
C LYS A 341 33.60 -3.80 0.77
N LEU A 342 33.17 -2.85 -0.05
CA LEU A 342 31.74 -2.64 -0.34
C LEU A 342 31.22 -3.71 -1.30
N LEU A 343 30.10 -4.31 -0.91
CA LEU A 343 29.23 -5.11 -1.78
C LEU A 343 28.12 -4.23 -2.36
N LYS A 344 27.60 -3.29 -1.56
CA LYS A 344 26.63 -2.28 -1.99
C LYS A 344 27.03 -0.91 -1.46
N ALA A 345 26.99 0.09 -2.35
CA ALA A 345 27.18 1.51 -2.03
C ALA A 345 25.81 2.20 -2.04
N THR A 346 25.77 3.50 -1.75
CA THR A 346 24.54 4.30 -1.93
C THR A 346 23.98 4.20 -3.36
N SER A 347 22.67 4.38 -3.55
CA SER A 347 22.02 4.31 -4.88
C SER A 347 22.69 5.15 -5.98
N ALA A 348 23.34 6.26 -5.62
CA ALA A 348 24.06 7.10 -6.59
C ALA A 348 25.32 6.42 -7.13
N GLN A 349 25.97 5.57 -6.34
CA GLN A 349 27.19 4.84 -6.70
C GLN A 349 26.95 3.36 -7.00
N HIS A 350 25.77 2.83 -6.69
CA HIS A 350 25.36 1.47 -6.98
C HIS A 350 24.48 1.44 -8.23
N GLN A 351 25.13 1.56 -9.39
CA GLN A 351 24.49 1.61 -10.72
C GLN A 351 25.30 0.79 -11.73
N PRO A 352 24.71 0.32 -12.85
CA PRO A 352 25.44 -0.33 -13.92
C PRO A 352 26.71 0.40 -14.34
N GLY A 353 27.79 -0.36 -14.51
CA GLY A 353 29.13 0.19 -14.79
C GLY A 353 29.94 0.61 -13.56
N ARG A 354 29.32 0.68 -12.37
CA ARG A 354 30.03 0.91 -11.10
C ARG A 354 30.48 -0.42 -10.45
N PRO A 355 31.54 -0.42 -9.63
CA PRO A 355 32.10 -1.65 -9.06
C PRO A 355 31.18 -2.46 -8.16
N THR A 356 30.22 -1.82 -7.49
CA THR A 356 29.32 -2.51 -6.54
C THR A 356 28.13 -3.18 -7.23
N TRP A 357 27.74 -2.75 -8.43
CA TRP A 357 26.55 -3.24 -9.15
C TRP A 357 26.56 -4.76 -9.35
N ARG A 358 27.67 -5.30 -9.84
CA ARG A 358 27.78 -6.74 -10.14
C ARG A 358 27.82 -7.63 -8.90
N HIS A 359 27.99 -7.06 -7.71
CA HIS A 359 27.95 -7.86 -6.50
C HIS A 359 26.50 -8.24 -6.14
N GLU A 360 25.51 -7.45 -6.57
CA GLU A 360 24.09 -7.76 -6.36
C GLU A 360 23.58 -8.74 -7.43
N MET A 361 22.74 -9.69 -7.04
CA MET A 361 22.28 -10.79 -7.90
C MET A 361 20.94 -10.45 -8.56
N HIS A 362 20.96 -10.15 -9.86
CA HIS A 362 19.80 -9.71 -10.65
C HIS A 362 19.09 -10.85 -11.41
N GLN A 363 19.28 -12.09 -10.98
CA GLN A 363 18.73 -13.30 -11.61
C GLN A 363 17.84 -14.14 -10.68
N ILE A 364 17.49 -13.59 -9.52
CA ILE A 364 16.69 -14.25 -8.48
C ILE A 364 15.34 -13.56 -8.39
N TYR A 365 14.25 -14.32 -8.42
CA TYR A 365 12.87 -13.81 -8.37
C TYR A 365 12.12 -14.44 -7.20
N ARG A 366 11.42 -13.63 -6.41
CA ARG A 366 10.69 -14.11 -5.24
C ARG A 366 9.31 -14.66 -5.64
N VAL A 367 9.07 -15.93 -5.35
CA VAL A 367 7.76 -16.58 -5.54
C VAL A 367 6.83 -16.28 -4.37
N SER A 368 7.35 -16.40 -3.15
CA SER A 368 6.59 -16.16 -1.93
C SER A 368 7.49 -15.68 -0.80
N SER A 369 6.91 -14.94 0.16
CA SER A 369 7.56 -14.62 1.44
C SER A 369 7.60 -15.83 2.39
N SER A 370 6.70 -16.81 2.18
CA SER A 370 6.70 -18.07 2.93
C SER A 370 7.73 -19.05 2.36
N GLY A 371 8.40 -19.76 3.27
CA GLY A 371 9.25 -20.90 2.93
C GLY A 371 8.48 -22.19 2.70
N ASP A 372 7.14 -22.20 2.81
CA ASP A 372 6.28 -23.39 2.81
C ASP A 372 5.62 -23.67 1.45
N VAL A 373 6.10 -23.01 0.40
CA VAL A 373 5.69 -23.33 -0.98
C VAL A 373 6.12 -24.75 -1.31
N GLU A 374 5.19 -25.55 -1.82
CA GLU A 374 5.48 -26.89 -2.32
C GLU A 374 6.21 -26.76 -3.67
N PRO A 375 7.51 -27.13 -3.80
CA PRO A 375 8.27 -26.88 -5.03
C PRO A 375 7.66 -27.56 -6.24
N GLY A 376 7.14 -28.78 -6.06
CA GLY A 376 6.45 -29.54 -7.09
C GLY A 376 5.04 -29.02 -7.43
N SER A 377 4.59 -27.90 -6.85
CA SER A 377 3.36 -27.19 -7.22
C SER A 377 3.62 -25.93 -8.04
N VAL A 378 4.87 -25.44 -8.06
CA VAL A 378 5.22 -24.23 -8.81
C VAL A 378 5.08 -24.53 -10.30
N ASP A 379 4.35 -23.66 -10.97
CA ASP A 379 4.15 -23.63 -12.41
C ASP A 379 4.52 -22.23 -12.89
N LEU A 380 5.40 -22.14 -13.89
CA LEU A 380 5.94 -20.89 -14.41
C LEU A 380 5.78 -20.87 -15.92
N THR A 381 5.09 -19.85 -16.42
CA THR A 381 5.01 -19.52 -17.85
C THR A 381 5.68 -18.17 -18.10
N ILE A 382 6.68 -18.15 -18.99
CA ILE A 382 7.34 -16.90 -19.40
C ILE A 382 6.76 -16.44 -20.73
N SER A 383 6.21 -15.22 -20.76
CA SER A 383 5.62 -14.60 -21.96
C SER A 383 6.33 -13.32 -22.36
N LEU A 384 6.31 -12.98 -23.65
CA LEU A 384 6.72 -11.67 -24.16
C LEU A 384 5.55 -10.69 -23.97
N GLY A 385 5.64 -9.80 -22.97
CA GLY A 385 4.52 -8.98 -22.52
C GLY A 385 3.40 -9.77 -21.82
N GLU A 386 2.19 -9.20 -21.81
CA GLU A 386 0.97 -9.80 -21.23
C GLU A 386 0.72 -11.22 -21.75
N GLU A 387 0.46 -12.20 -20.89
CA GLU A 387 0.24 -13.60 -21.31
C GLU A 387 -0.92 -13.74 -22.31
N SER A 388 -1.99 -12.95 -22.13
CA SER A 388 -3.19 -12.98 -22.98
C SER A 388 -2.93 -12.62 -24.46
N ALA A 389 -1.87 -11.87 -24.74
CA ALA A 389 -1.49 -11.41 -26.07
C ALA A 389 -0.04 -11.77 -26.46
N GLY A 390 0.74 -12.24 -25.50
CA GLY A 390 2.17 -12.45 -25.56
C GLY A 390 2.54 -13.85 -25.98
N ARG A 391 3.66 -13.97 -26.70
CA ARG A 391 4.19 -15.30 -27.10
C ARG A 391 4.93 -15.91 -25.92
N THR A 392 4.73 -17.21 -25.68
CA THR A 392 5.46 -17.98 -24.65
C THR A 392 6.68 -18.73 -25.20
N PHE A 393 6.97 -18.53 -26.49
CA PHE A 393 8.03 -19.22 -27.21
C PHE A 393 8.74 -18.32 -28.22
N ALA A 394 10.01 -18.64 -28.47
CA ALA A 394 10.78 -18.16 -29.60
C ALA A 394 10.77 -19.19 -30.74
N ARG A 395 10.80 -18.70 -31.98
CA ARG A 395 10.84 -19.55 -33.18
C ARG A 395 12.29 -19.73 -33.62
N ARG A 396 12.76 -20.96 -33.67
CA ARG A 396 14.11 -21.30 -34.13
C ARG A 396 14.24 -21.11 -35.66
N PRO A 397 15.46 -20.92 -36.19
CA PRO A 397 15.68 -20.77 -37.63
C PRO A 397 15.19 -21.94 -38.48
N ASN A 398 15.12 -23.14 -37.90
CA ASN A 398 14.61 -24.36 -38.53
C ASN A 398 13.07 -24.45 -38.56
N GLY A 399 12.36 -23.50 -37.94
CA GLY A 399 10.90 -23.46 -37.89
C GLY A 399 10.29 -24.14 -36.66
N ASP A 400 11.08 -24.68 -35.73
CA ASP A 400 10.54 -25.27 -34.49
C ASP A 400 10.32 -24.21 -33.41
N ASP A 401 9.39 -24.47 -32.48
CA ASP A 401 9.20 -23.63 -31.28
C ASP A 401 10.11 -24.09 -30.15
N LEU A 402 10.63 -23.11 -29.41
CA LEU A 402 11.34 -23.29 -28.16
C LEU A 402 10.73 -22.34 -27.13
N THR A 403 10.19 -22.88 -26.05
CA THR A 403 9.55 -22.10 -24.99
C THR A 403 10.57 -21.21 -24.29
N TYR A 404 10.15 -20.04 -23.81
CA TYR A 404 11.05 -19.14 -23.10
C TYR A 404 11.57 -19.75 -21.79
N LEU A 405 10.75 -20.58 -21.13
CA LEU A 405 11.14 -21.38 -19.99
C LEU A 405 12.40 -22.23 -20.27
N ARG A 406 12.38 -22.99 -21.38
CA ARG A 406 13.54 -23.75 -21.85
C ARG A 406 14.68 -22.87 -22.31
N LEU A 407 14.40 -21.82 -23.08
CA LEU A 407 15.42 -20.92 -23.63
C LEU A 407 16.26 -20.25 -22.53
N PHE A 408 15.66 -19.98 -21.37
CA PHE A 408 16.35 -19.41 -20.21
C PHE A 408 16.93 -20.47 -19.24
N GLY A 409 16.88 -21.75 -19.61
CA GLY A 409 17.51 -22.83 -18.86
C GLY A 409 16.76 -23.29 -17.60
N LEU A 410 15.48 -22.94 -17.47
CA LEU A 410 14.65 -23.35 -16.32
C LEU A 410 13.97 -24.70 -16.51
N ASP A 411 14.05 -25.28 -17.71
CA ASP A 411 13.54 -26.62 -18.05
C ASP A 411 14.53 -27.32 -18.99
N GLU A 412 15.25 -28.31 -18.46
CA GLU A 412 16.09 -29.21 -19.25
C GLU A 412 15.48 -30.61 -19.46
N GLU A 413 14.33 -30.93 -18.84
CA GLU A 413 13.70 -32.26 -18.81
C GLU A 413 12.53 -32.42 -19.80
N ALA A 414 12.85 -32.67 -21.07
CA ALA A 414 11.82 -33.02 -22.06
C ALA A 414 11.09 -34.34 -21.71
N PRO A 415 9.76 -34.46 -21.94
CA PRO A 415 8.89 -33.56 -22.68
C PRO A 415 8.03 -32.62 -21.83
N ALA A 416 8.18 -32.59 -20.51
CA ALA A 416 7.44 -31.64 -19.67
C ALA A 416 7.91 -30.21 -20.00
N ASP A 417 7.01 -29.24 -20.09
CA ASP A 417 7.35 -27.81 -20.20
C ASP A 417 7.05 -27.20 -18.83
N ARG A 418 7.93 -27.51 -17.88
CA ARG A 418 7.74 -27.19 -16.46
C ARG A 418 9.07 -26.85 -15.83
N ILE A 419 9.08 -25.87 -14.93
CA ILE A 419 10.28 -25.48 -14.19
C ILE A 419 10.88 -26.68 -13.45
N ASP A 420 12.20 -26.83 -13.58
CA ASP A 420 12.99 -27.82 -12.86
C ASP A 420 13.01 -27.46 -11.37
N PRO A 421 12.64 -28.38 -10.45
CA PRO A 421 12.65 -28.10 -9.02
C PRO A 421 14.01 -27.69 -8.46
N SER A 422 15.11 -28.00 -9.16
CA SER A 422 16.47 -27.56 -8.79
C SER A 422 16.68 -26.05 -8.94
N GLN A 423 15.84 -25.37 -9.72
CA GLN A 423 15.87 -23.91 -9.88
C GLN A 423 15.03 -23.19 -8.82
N ILE A 424 14.37 -23.93 -7.92
CA ILE A 424 13.57 -23.38 -6.82
C ILE A 424 14.41 -23.41 -5.54
N TYR A 425 14.81 -22.23 -5.07
CA TYR A 425 15.60 -22.06 -3.87
C TYR A 425 14.74 -21.73 -2.65
N ARG A 426 14.91 -22.51 -1.57
CA ARG A 426 14.24 -22.34 -0.27
C ARG A 426 15.30 -22.30 0.84
N PRO A 427 15.86 -21.12 1.17
CA PRO A 427 16.94 -21.01 2.16
C PRO A 427 16.60 -21.66 3.51
N ALA A 428 15.31 -21.73 3.84
CA ALA A 428 14.83 -22.33 5.06
C ALA A 428 15.12 -23.83 5.22
N LEU A 429 15.13 -24.58 4.11
CA LEU A 429 15.39 -26.02 4.14
C LEU A 429 16.88 -26.34 4.29
N ASP A 430 17.76 -25.40 3.96
CA ASP A 430 19.21 -25.54 4.09
C ASP A 430 19.72 -25.19 5.49
N SER A 431 18.84 -24.67 6.36
CA SER A 431 19.15 -24.37 7.75
C SER A 431 18.70 -25.49 8.70
N PHE A 432 19.60 -25.91 9.60
CA PHE A 432 19.29 -26.88 10.67
C PHE A 432 18.71 -26.23 11.95
N GLU A 433 18.34 -24.95 11.88
CA GLU A 433 17.83 -24.17 13.01
C GLU A 433 16.29 -24.08 12.99
N ASP A 434 15.66 -24.03 14.17
CA ASP A 434 14.19 -24.00 14.33
C ASP A 434 13.54 -22.75 13.68
N GLN A 435 14.32 -21.70 13.39
CA GLN A 435 13.90 -20.52 12.63
C GLN A 435 14.93 -20.24 11.53
N PRO A 436 14.56 -20.43 10.25
CA PRO A 436 15.48 -20.18 9.16
C PRO A 436 15.83 -18.70 9.06
N PRO A 437 17.09 -18.33 8.79
CA PRO A 437 17.47 -16.93 8.87
C PRO A 437 16.94 -16.11 7.71
N VAL A 438 16.68 -16.74 6.57
CA VAL A 438 16.08 -16.11 5.40
C VAL A 438 14.82 -16.88 5.04
N SER A 439 13.67 -16.19 5.06
CA SER A 439 12.39 -16.77 4.68
C SER A 439 12.01 -16.45 3.24
N GLY A 440 11.35 -17.41 2.60
CA GLY A 440 10.80 -17.26 1.26
C GLY A 440 11.15 -18.41 0.35
N THR A 441 10.51 -18.38 -0.81
CA THR A 441 10.76 -19.28 -1.93
C THR A 441 11.11 -18.45 -3.14
N PHE A 442 12.17 -18.83 -3.84
CA PHE A 442 12.72 -18.06 -4.96
C PHE A 442 12.93 -18.95 -6.17
N ILE A 443 12.77 -18.38 -7.37
CA ILE A 443 13.26 -18.96 -8.62
C ILE A 443 14.61 -18.33 -8.91
N VAL A 444 15.58 -19.16 -9.29
CA VAL A 444 16.94 -18.73 -9.59
C VAL A 444 17.25 -19.17 -11.01
N PHE A 445 17.66 -18.23 -11.86
CA PHE A 445 18.09 -18.57 -13.21
C PHE A 445 19.55 -19.06 -13.21
N PRO A 446 19.90 -20.04 -14.07
CA PRO A 446 21.24 -20.64 -14.11
C PRO A 446 22.27 -19.80 -14.90
N THR A 447 22.12 -18.47 -14.90
CA THR A 447 23.03 -17.49 -15.51
C THR A 447 22.77 -16.12 -14.88
N LEU A 448 23.77 -15.24 -14.86
CA LEU A 448 23.67 -13.95 -14.15
C LEU A 448 22.86 -12.88 -14.90
N GLU A 449 22.71 -13.02 -16.21
CA GLU A 449 21.95 -12.08 -17.06
C GLU A 449 20.97 -12.85 -17.98
N PRO A 450 19.99 -13.62 -17.47
CA PRO A 450 19.18 -14.57 -18.26
C PRO A 450 18.46 -13.95 -19.46
N PHE A 451 17.89 -12.76 -19.30
CA PHE A 451 17.09 -12.10 -20.35
C PHE A 451 17.95 -11.37 -21.40
N ALA A 452 19.22 -11.11 -21.09
CA ALA A 452 20.18 -10.52 -22.02
C ALA A 452 21.10 -11.57 -22.66
N ASP A 453 21.57 -12.53 -21.88
CA ASP A 453 22.59 -13.50 -22.25
C ASP A 453 22.29 -14.88 -21.66
N PRO A 454 21.39 -15.66 -22.30
CA PRO A 454 21.00 -16.98 -21.82
C PRO A 454 22.17 -17.96 -21.75
N ALA A 455 22.10 -18.88 -20.79
CA ALA A 455 23.00 -20.02 -20.69
C ALA A 455 22.92 -20.93 -21.93
N PRO A 456 23.99 -21.69 -22.24
CA PRO A 456 23.88 -22.79 -23.19
C PRO A 456 22.92 -23.86 -22.64
N LEU A 457 22.04 -24.37 -23.49
CA LEU A 457 21.09 -25.42 -23.09
C LEU A 457 21.78 -26.77 -23.15
N ARG A 458 21.71 -27.60 -22.11
CA ARG A 458 22.40 -28.92 -22.11
C ARG A 458 21.56 -30.01 -22.78
N SER A 459 20.23 -29.88 -22.68
CA SER A 459 19.26 -30.81 -23.26
C SER A 459 19.14 -30.70 -24.79
N LEU A 460 19.53 -29.55 -25.35
CA LEU A 460 19.52 -29.26 -26.79
C LEU A 460 20.91 -28.81 -27.23
N PRO A 461 21.38 -29.10 -28.45
CA PRO A 461 22.68 -28.62 -28.93
C PRO A 461 22.63 -27.12 -29.31
N ILE A 462 22.26 -26.26 -28.36
CA ILE A 462 22.10 -24.81 -28.51
C ILE A 462 23.16 -24.16 -27.63
N ASP A 463 24.17 -23.56 -28.27
CA ASP A 463 25.17 -22.74 -27.60
C ASP A 463 24.66 -21.32 -27.33
N THR A 464 25.46 -20.52 -26.63
CA THR A 464 25.10 -19.14 -26.25
C THR A 464 24.89 -18.24 -27.47
N VAL A 465 25.64 -18.48 -28.56
CA VAL A 465 25.53 -17.71 -29.80
C VAL A 465 24.19 -18.00 -30.50
N GLU A 466 23.78 -19.27 -30.53
CA GLU A 466 22.47 -19.69 -31.02
C GLU A 466 21.35 -19.14 -30.13
N ALA A 467 21.45 -19.26 -28.81
CA ALA A 467 20.45 -18.77 -27.86
C ALA A 467 20.21 -17.25 -28.01
N ARG A 468 21.28 -16.46 -28.10
CA ARG A 468 21.19 -15.00 -28.37
C ARG A 468 20.53 -14.70 -29.70
N ARG A 469 20.79 -15.52 -30.73
CA ARG A 469 20.18 -15.34 -32.06
C ARG A 469 18.70 -15.69 -32.07
N ILE A 470 18.31 -16.71 -31.30
CA ILE A 470 16.90 -17.11 -31.12
C ILE A 470 16.12 -16.00 -30.41
N LEU A 471 16.69 -15.38 -29.37
CA LEU A 471 16.08 -14.21 -28.71
C LEU A 471 16.03 -12.99 -29.62
N GLY A 472 17.09 -12.74 -30.39
CA GLY A 472 17.16 -11.66 -31.37
C GLY A 472 16.89 -10.28 -30.75
N ALA A 473 15.86 -9.59 -31.25
CA ALA A 473 15.48 -8.26 -30.79
C ALA A 473 14.81 -8.25 -29.40
N ASN A 474 14.39 -9.41 -28.89
CA ASN A 474 13.71 -9.51 -27.59
C ASN A 474 14.70 -9.59 -26.42
N ARG A 475 16.02 -9.54 -26.65
CA ARG A 475 17.02 -9.52 -25.57
C ARG A 475 16.84 -8.26 -24.72
N ASN A 476 16.74 -8.43 -23.40
CA ASN A 476 16.57 -7.32 -22.47
C ASN A 476 17.89 -6.98 -21.77
N GLU A 477 18.70 -6.12 -22.40
CA GLU A 477 19.93 -5.59 -21.77
C GLU A 477 19.64 -4.40 -20.83
N ARG A 478 18.47 -3.77 -20.97
CA ARG A 478 18.13 -2.50 -20.29
C ARG A 478 18.20 -2.67 -18.77
N ILE A 479 17.57 -3.72 -18.25
CA ILE A 479 17.51 -4.02 -16.80
C ILE A 479 18.89 -4.26 -16.16
N TYR A 480 19.93 -4.58 -16.94
CA TYR A 480 21.29 -4.84 -16.43
C TYR A 480 22.28 -3.70 -16.66
N ARG A 481 22.03 -2.88 -17.68
CA ARG A 481 23.04 -1.96 -18.23
C ARG A 481 22.65 -0.49 -18.20
N ASP A 482 21.36 -0.16 -18.12
CA ASP A 482 20.93 1.24 -18.13
C ASP A 482 21.25 1.91 -16.78
N PRO A 483 22.02 3.02 -16.73
CA PRO A 483 22.35 3.67 -15.46
C PRO A 483 21.15 4.31 -14.76
N ASP A 484 20.06 4.64 -15.47
CA ASP A 484 18.85 5.22 -14.89
C ASP A 484 17.97 4.13 -14.24
N PRO A 485 17.73 4.18 -12.91
CA PRO A 485 16.83 3.25 -12.24
C PRO A 485 15.42 3.21 -12.85
N PHE A 486 14.89 4.33 -13.33
CA PHE A 486 13.56 4.38 -13.95
C PHE A 486 13.47 3.51 -15.20
N GLU A 487 14.44 3.67 -16.10
CA GLU A 487 14.49 2.93 -17.35
C GLU A 487 14.71 1.43 -17.08
N ARG A 488 15.43 1.07 -16.01
CA ARG A 488 15.57 -0.34 -15.59
C ARG A 488 14.28 -0.90 -15.02
N GLU A 489 13.69 -0.24 -14.03
CA GLU A 489 12.47 -0.67 -13.33
C GLU A 489 11.27 -0.77 -14.29
N ASN A 490 11.20 0.11 -15.29
CA ASN A 490 10.15 0.08 -16.34
C ASN A 490 10.64 -0.57 -17.64
N GLY A 491 11.82 -1.19 -17.60
CA GLY A 491 12.49 -1.79 -18.75
C GLY A 491 11.99 -3.17 -19.12
N GLY A 492 10.91 -3.61 -18.47
CA GLY A 492 10.29 -4.92 -18.58
C GLY A 492 9.99 -5.37 -19.99
N VAL A 493 10.39 -6.60 -20.34
CA VAL A 493 10.10 -7.21 -21.66
C VAL A 493 9.41 -8.56 -21.52
N PHE A 494 9.86 -9.38 -20.56
CA PHE A 494 9.31 -10.70 -20.30
C PHE A 494 8.50 -10.69 -19.02
N ARG A 495 7.34 -11.36 -19.03
CA ARG A 495 6.55 -11.61 -17.84
C ARG A 495 6.66 -13.05 -17.38
N LEU A 496 6.84 -13.22 -16.09
CA LEU A 496 6.85 -14.49 -15.39
C LEU A 496 5.47 -14.65 -14.73
N ASN A 497 4.65 -15.54 -15.29
CA ASN A 497 3.33 -15.87 -14.76
C ASN A 497 3.45 -17.14 -13.93
N LEU A 498 3.28 -17.01 -12.62
CA LEU A 498 3.45 -18.09 -11.66
C LEU A 498 2.11 -18.51 -11.07
N SER A 499 1.93 -19.82 -10.90
CA SER A 499 0.96 -20.38 -9.96
C SER A 499 1.66 -21.38 -9.04
N TYR A 500 1.30 -21.38 -7.76
CA TYR A 500 1.95 -22.24 -6.77
C TYR A 500 1.02 -22.51 -5.58
N GLU A 501 1.38 -23.51 -4.78
CA GLU A 501 0.65 -23.88 -3.58
C GLU A 501 1.52 -23.74 -2.32
N VAL A 502 0.98 -23.06 -1.31
CA VAL A 502 1.58 -22.93 0.02
C VAL A 502 0.92 -23.94 0.95
N ARG A 503 1.70 -24.82 1.57
CA ARG A 503 1.18 -25.80 2.53
C ARG A 503 1.23 -25.26 3.96
N GLY A 504 0.10 -25.29 4.66
CA GLY A 504 0.03 -25.08 6.11
C GLY A 504 -0.23 -26.38 6.86
N GLU A 505 0.36 -26.54 8.05
CA GLU A 505 0.14 -27.72 8.91
C GLU A 505 -1.24 -27.66 9.62
N GLY A 506 -1.98 -28.78 9.65
CA GLY A 506 -3.23 -28.94 10.43
C GLY A 506 -4.47 -29.40 9.61
N LEU A 507 -5.49 -29.92 10.32
CA LEU A 507 -6.84 -30.14 9.77
C LEU A 507 -7.57 -28.79 9.75
N VAL A 508 -7.87 -28.26 8.57
CA VAL A 508 -8.60 -27.00 8.48
C VAL A 508 -10.08 -27.25 8.74
N SER A 509 -10.47 -27.07 9.98
CA SER A 509 -11.87 -26.87 10.34
C SER A 509 -12.25 -25.40 10.20
N SER A 510 -11.30 -24.46 10.23
CA SER A 510 -11.58 -23.02 10.32
C SER A 510 -11.06 -22.22 9.13
N PHE A 511 -11.93 -21.44 8.52
CA PHE A 511 -11.68 -20.61 7.34
C PHE A 511 -11.92 -19.14 7.67
N VAL A 512 -10.89 -18.31 7.51
CA VAL A 512 -11.02 -16.85 7.69
C VAL A 512 -11.56 -16.24 6.41
N LEU A 513 -12.76 -15.67 6.49
CA LEU A 513 -13.45 -15.03 5.38
C LEU A 513 -12.89 -13.63 5.08
N GLY A 514 -12.07 -13.07 5.99
CA GLY A 514 -11.40 -11.78 5.81
C GLY A 514 -12.40 -10.65 5.62
N ALA A 515 -13.51 -10.77 6.32
CA ALA A 515 -14.69 -9.93 6.26
C ALA A 515 -15.06 -9.57 7.70
N VAL A 516 -15.42 -8.31 7.92
CA VAL A 516 -15.92 -7.83 9.21
C VAL A 516 -17.35 -7.34 8.98
N GLY A 517 -18.25 -7.45 9.96
CA GLY A 517 -19.63 -6.97 9.80
C GLY A 517 -20.45 -7.77 8.78
N ILE A 518 -20.22 -9.08 8.71
CA ILE A 518 -21.04 -10.01 7.92
C ILE A 518 -22.47 -10.00 8.46
N ARG A 519 -23.46 -9.90 7.58
CA ARG A 519 -24.86 -9.94 7.97
C ARG A 519 -25.28 -11.37 8.30
N GLU A 520 -25.78 -11.58 9.51
CA GLU A 520 -26.20 -12.89 9.98
C GLU A 520 -27.28 -13.52 9.08
N GLY A 521 -27.06 -14.78 8.69
CA GLY A 521 -27.99 -15.58 7.89
C GLY A 521 -27.93 -15.34 6.38
N THR A 522 -26.99 -14.53 5.90
CA THR A 522 -26.78 -14.27 4.47
C THR A 522 -25.76 -15.20 3.85
N GLU A 523 -25.03 -15.96 4.67
CA GLU A 523 -24.00 -16.87 4.20
C GLU A 523 -24.59 -18.06 3.42
N ARG A 524 -24.01 -18.34 2.25
CA ARG A 524 -24.22 -19.55 1.49
C ARG A 524 -22.90 -20.28 1.38
N VAL A 525 -22.86 -21.46 1.98
CA VAL A 525 -21.68 -22.31 2.02
C VAL A 525 -21.95 -23.53 1.15
N THR A 526 -21.12 -23.75 0.15
CA THR A 526 -21.18 -24.94 -0.69
C THR A 526 -19.84 -25.66 -0.70
N LEU A 527 -19.89 -26.99 -0.65
CA LEU A 527 -18.75 -27.86 -0.86
C LEU A 527 -18.98 -28.57 -2.20
N GLU A 528 -18.20 -28.21 -3.23
CA GLU A 528 -18.37 -28.76 -4.59
C GLU A 528 -19.80 -28.61 -5.14
N GLY A 529 -20.42 -27.46 -4.87
CA GLY A 529 -21.81 -27.17 -5.26
C GLY A 529 -22.87 -27.84 -4.39
N ARG A 530 -22.51 -28.71 -3.42
CA ARG A 530 -23.46 -29.19 -2.40
C ARG A 530 -23.61 -28.12 -1.30
N PRO A 531 -24.81 -27.60 -1.05
CA PRO A 531 -25.03 -26.67 0.04
C PRO A 531 -24.82 -27.35 1.40
N LEU A 532 -24.09 -26.68 2.29
CA LEU A 532 -23.88 -27.08 3.68
C LEU A 532 -24.93 -26.40 4.58
N ILE A 533 -25.28 -27.04 5.70
CA ILE A 533 -26.30 -26.57 6.64
C ILE A 533 -25.66 -25.94 7.88
N ARG A 534 -26.02 -24.69 8.18
CA ARG A 534 -25.57 -23.97 9.40
C ARG A 534 -26.02 -24.71 10.66
N GLY A 535 -25.12 -24.85 11.63
CA GLY A 535 -25.33 -25.52 12.91
C GLY A 535 -25.26 -27.06 12.84
N VAL A 536 -25.15 -27.63 11.64
CA VAL A 536 -24.99 -29.09 11.43
C VAL A 536 -23.64 -29.38 10.78
N ASP A 537 -23.38 -28.78 9.62
CA ASP A 537 -22.14 -28.99 8.86
C ASP A 537 -21.08 -27.93 9.21
N TYR A 538 -21.49 -26.70 9.55
CA TYR A 538 -20.60 -25.59 9.91
C TYR A 538 -21.23 -24.62 10.92
N VAL A 539 -20.41 -23.79 11.55
CA VAL A 539 -20.77 -22.59 12.32
C VAL A 539 -19.98 -21.41 11.77
N ILE A 540 -20.48 -20.19 11.95
CA ILE A 540 -19.81 -18.96 11.54
C ILE A 540 -19.84 -17.98 12.71
N ASP A 541 -18.70 -17.34 12.95
CA ASP A 541 -18.58 -16.19 13.82
C ASP A 541 -18.60 -14.93 12.95
N TYR A 542 -19.68 -14.14 13.07
CA TYR A 542 -19.91 -12.96 12.24
C TYR A 542 -19.08 -11.74 12.67
N ASP A 543 -18.62 -11.71 13.92
CA ASP A 543 -17.86 -10.58 14.45
C ASP A 543 -16.42 -10.61 13.90
N VAL A 544 -15.83 -11.81 13.82
CA VAL A 544 -14.46 -12.01 13.29
C VAL A 544 -14.42 -12.57 11.87
N GLY A 545 -15.57 -12.88 11.27
CA GLY A 545 -15.67 -13.42 9.91
C GLY A 545 -14.99 -14.78 9.76
N GLN A 546 -15.22 -15.69 10.70
CA GLN A 546 -14.56 -16.99 10.75
C GLN A 546 -15.59 -18.12 10.62
N LEU A 547 -15.45 -18.96 9.59
CA LEU A 547 -16.30 -20.14 9.37
C LEU A 547 -15.60 -21.39 9.90
N THR A 548 -16.28 -22.18 10.74
CA THR A 548 -15.76 -23.44 11.28
C THR A 548 -16.64 -24.63 10.86
N LEU A 549 -16.08 -25.62 10.17
CA LEU A 549 -16.72 -26.91 9.90
C LEU A 549 -16.80 -27.73 11.19
N LEU A 550 -17.98 -28.31 11.46
CA LEU A 550 -18.25 -29.04 12.70
C LEU A 550 -17.74 -30.48 12.67
N ASP A 551 -17.79 -31.13 11.50
CA ASP A 551 -17.28 -32.49 11.29
C ASP A 551 -16.49 -32.60 9.98
N PRO A 552 -15.29 -31.98 9.94
CA PRO A 552 -14.49 -31.91 8.72
C PRO A 552 -14.08 -33.30 8.22
N GLU A 553 -13.81 -34.26 9.11
CA GLU A 553 -13.36 -35.61 8.72
C GLU A 553 -14.41 -36.34 7.88
N THR A 554 -15.68 -36.32 8.32
CA THR A 554 -16.77 -37.01 7.64
C THR A 554 -17.21 -36.27 6.36
N LEU A 555 -17.25 -34.94 6.41
CA LEU A 555 -17.63 -34.09 5.27
C LEU A 555 -16.63 -34.19 4.10
N LEU A 556 -15.33 -34.22 4.42
CA LEU A 556 -14.23 -34.33 3.44
C LEU A 556 -14.06 -35.77 2.94
N ALA A 557 -14.30 -36.78 3.78
CA ALA A 557 -14.24 -38.18 3.35
C ALA A 557 -15.38 -38.57 2.37
N ALA A 558 -16.56 -37.96 2.51
CA ALA A 558 -17.72 -38.23 1.67
C ALA A 558 -17.70 -37.47 0.32
N ASN A 559 -16.92 -36.40 0.22
CA ASN A 559 -16.84 -35.55 -0.98
C ASN A 559 -15.36 -35.25 -1.27
N PRO A 560 -14.67 -36.04 -2.11
CA PRO A 560 -13.24 -35.86 -2.41
C PRO A 560 -12.96 -34.64 -3.31
N GLY A 561 -13.93 -33.74 -3.50
CA GLY A 561 -13.79 -32.57 -4.36
C GLY A 561 -13.22 -31.37 -3.61
N ARG A 562 -12.65 -30.47 -4.40
CA ARG A 562 -11.48 -29.66 -4.08
C ARG A 562 -11.80 -28.25 -3.60
N PHE A 563 -13.06 -27.81 -3.53
CA PHE A 563 -13.39 -26.42 -3.27
C PHE A 563 -14.56 -26.21 -2.30
N LEU A 564 -14.31 -25.46 -1.24
CA LEU A 564 -15.32 -24.84 -0.38
C LEU A 564 -15.57 -23.41 -0.87
N GLU A 565 -16.78 -23.11 -1.29
CA GLU A 565 -17.19 -21.78 -1.70
C GLU A 565 -18.13 -21.18 -0.66
N VAL A 566 -17.76 -20.02 -0.16
CA VAL A 566 -18.51 -19.27 0.84
C VAL A 566 -18.87 -17.94 0.21
N SER A 567 -20.16 -17.63 0.13
CA SER A 567 -20.65 -16.29 -0.23
C SER A 567 -21.40 -15.71 0.96
N TRP A 568 -21.32 -14.41 1.19
CA TRP A 568 -22.01 -13.72 2.27
C TRP A 568 -22.29 -12.27 1.88
N GLU A 569 -23.23 -11.64 2.57
CA GLU A 569 -23.44 -10.21 2.49
C GLU A 569 -22.70 -9.52 3.63
N GLN A 570 -21.96 -8.47 3.31
CA GLN A 570 -21.31 -7.61 4.29
C GLN A 570 -21.60 -6.14 3.97
N ARG A 571 -21.42 -5.28 4.96
CA ARG A 571 -21.45 -3.84 4.72
C ARG A 571 -20.11 -3.42 4.15
N SER A 572 -20.12 -2.61 3.09
CA SER A 572 -18.88 -2.08 2.54
C SER A 572 -18.30 -1.05 3.51
N PHE A 573 -17.05 -1.25 3.95
CA PHE A 573 -16.33 -0.32 4.83
C PHE A 573 -15.86 0.94 4.10
N PHE A 574 -15.66 0.82 2.79
CA PHE A 574 -15.18 1.87 1.90
C PHE A 574 -15.99 1.80 0.61
N GLN A 575 -17.17 2.43 0.60
CA GLN A 575 -17.88 2.61 -0.66
C GLN A 575 -17.13 3.62 -1.52
N VAL A 576 -16.42 3.12 -2.53
CA VAL A 576 -15.71 3.95 -3.52
C VAL A 576 -16.70 4.72 -4.40
N ALA A 577 -17.94 4.24 -4.53
CA ALA A 577 -19.00 4.87 -5.31
C ALA A 577 -20.38 4.51 -4.72
N PRO A 578 -21.28 5.49 -4.48
CA PRO A 578 -22.68 5.19 -4.15
C PRO A 578 -23.35 4.45 -5.30
N SER A 579 -23.97 3.30 -5.03
CA SER A 579 -24.76 2.56 -6.01
C SER A 579 -26.26 2.74 -5.76
N SER A 580 -27.02 2.88 -6.84
CA SER A 580 -28.48 2.94 -6.79
C SER A 580 -29.08 1.77 -7.55
N VAL A 581 -30.11 1.17 -6.97
CA VAL A 581 -30.76 -0.03 -7.48
C VAL A 581 -32.25 0.23 -7.65
N PHE A 582 -32.78 -0.15 -8.80
CA PHE A 582 -34.19 -0.23 -9.11
C PHE A 582 -34.55 -1.68 -9.45
N GLY A 583 -35.48 -2.27 -8.71
CA GLY A 583 -35.93 -3.64 -8.91
C GLY A 583 -37.44 -3.73 -9.08
N MET A 584 -37.89 -4.67 -9.90
CA MET A 584 -39.30 -4.97 -10.16
C MET A 584 -39.52 -6.47 -10.26
N ASP A 585 -40.55 -6.97 -9.59
CA ASP A 585 -41.01 -8.35 -9.63
C ASP A 585 -42.54 -8.37 -9.80
N ALA A 586 -43.00 -8.80 -10.98
CA ALA A 586 -44.40 -8.94 -11.31
C ALA A 586 -44.78 -10.42 -11.38
N ARG A 587 -45.62 -10.87 -10.45
CA ARG A 587 -46.11 -12.25 -10.37
C ARG A 587 -47.56 -12.33 -10.84
N TYR A 588 -47.85 -13.24 -11.76
CA TYR A 588 -49.20 -13.65 -12.13
C TYR A 588 -49.50 -15.01 -11.51
N ASP A 589 -50.41 -15.03 -10.54
CA ASP A 589 -50.88 -16.23 -9.87
C ASP A 589 -52.02 -16.88 -10.66
N MET A 590 -51.84 -18.15 -11.05
CA MET A 590 -52.85 -18.93 -11.76
C MET A 590 -53.54 -19.94 -10.84
N GLY A 591 -53.45 -19.77 -9.52
CA GLY A 591 -54.06 -20.65 -8.52
C GLY A 591 -53.41 -22.03 -8.55
N ASP A 592 -54.21 -23.07 -8.66
CA ASP A 592 -53.74 -24.47 -8.65
C ASP A 592 -52.86 -24.82 -9.86
N TYR A 593 -52.85 -23.98 -10.91
CA TYR A 593 -52.05 -24.21 -12.13
C TYR A 593 -50.63 -23.65 -12.07
N GLY A 594 -50.25 -22.95 -10.99
CA GLY A 594 -48.91 -22.40 -10.79
C GLY A 594 -48.81 -20.87 -10.98
N ALA A 595 -47.63 -20.36 -11.35
CA ALA A 595 -47.35 -18.93 -11.45
C ALA A 595 -46.32 -18.57 -12.53
N VAL A 596 -46.40 -17.34 -13.03
CA VAL A 596 -45.40 -16.72 -13.90
C VAL A 596 -44.89 -15.44 -13.25
N ASN A 597 -43.56 -15.27 -13.17
CA ASN A 597 -42.89 -14.10 -12.64
C ASN A 597 -42.13 -13.39 -13.77
N LEU A 598 -42.21 -12.06 -13.79
CA LEU A 598 -41.42 -11.18 -14.65
C LEU A 598 -40.56 -10.30 -13.75
N ILE A 599 -39.26 -10.36 -13.97
CA ILE A 599 -38.25 -9.73 -13.13
C ILE A 599 -37.51 -8.68 -13.95
N GLY A 600 -37.27 -7.52 -13.34
CA GLY A 600 -36.39 -6.49 -13.86
C GLY A 600 -35.51 -5.92 -12.76
N LEU A 601 -34.23 -5.73 -13.06
CA LEU A 601 -33.27 -5.08 -12.17
C LEU A 601 -32.45 -4.09 -12.96
N TYR A 602 -32.20 -2.92 -12.39
CA TYR A 602 -31.29 -1.93 -12.93
C TYR A 602 -30.45 -1.37 -11.79
N GLN A 603 -29.14 -1.56 -11.87
CA GLN A 603 -28.18 -1.02 -10.92
C GLN A 603 -27.26 -0.05 -11.64
N THR A 604 -26.94 1.08 -11.01
CA THR A 604 -26.02 2.08 -11.54
C THR A 604 -25.19 2.67 -10.41
N GLU A 605 -23.90 2.81 -10.67
CA GLU A 605 -22.93 3.43 -9.76
C GLU A 605 -22.77 4.91 -10.09
N SER A 606 -22.35 5.71 -9.10
CA SER A 606 -22.09 7.14 -9.26
C SER A 606 -20.62 7.44 -9.03
N GLU A 607 -20.03 8.29 -9.86
CA GLU A 607 -18.62 8.68 -9.69
C GLU A 607 -18.43 9.71 -8.58
N LEU A 608 -17.42 9.50 -7.74
CA LEU A 608 -16.96 10.51 -6.76
C LEU A 608 -16.06 11.57 -7.39
N VAL A 609 -15.39 11.23 -8.49
CA VAL A 609 -14.35 12.06 -9.13
C VAL A 609 -14.78 12.40 -10.55
N ARG A 610 -14.39 13.59 -11.04
CA ARG A 610 -14.73 14.04 -12.40
C ARG A 610 -13.80 13.49 -13.50
N ARG A 611 -12.74 12.80 -13.10
CA ARG A 611 -11.74 12.18 -13.98
C ARG A 611 -11.44 10.79 -13.43
N PRO A 612 -12.31 9.80 -13.70
CA PRO A 612 -12.07 8.44 -13.25
C PRO A 612 -10.86 7.85 -13.97
N GLN A 613 -9.97 7.22 -13.20
CA GLN A 613 -8.86 6.45 -13.74
C GLN A 613 -9.34 5.06 -14.21
N LEU A 614 -8.52 4.37 -15.01
CA LEU A 614 -8.84 3.02 -15.47
C LEU A 614 -8.99 2.05 -14.29
N GLY A 615 -10.12 1.34 -14.22
CA GLY A 615 -10.47 0.41 -13.15
C GLY A 615 -11.35 1.00 -12.03
N VAL A 616 -11.65 2.30 -12.06
CA VAL A 616 -12.55 2.97 -11.09
C VAL A 616 -13.75 3.65 -11.76
N GLU A 617 -14.05 3.30 -13.02
CA GLU A 617 -15.19 3.83 -13.75
C GLU A 617 -16.52 3.37 -13.14
N ALA A 618 -17.53 4.25 -13.16
CA ALA A 618 -18.86 3.88 -12.69
C ALA A 618 -19.60 3.03 -13.75
N GLY A 619 -19.97 1.81 -13.35
CA GLY A 619 -20.73 0.89 -14.17
C GLY A 619 -22.24 0.96 -13.96
N ALA A 620 -22.98 0.37 -14.88
CA ALA A 620 -24.39 0.05 -14.75
C ALA A 620 -24.68 -1.36 -15.30
N VAL A 621 -25.70 -2.01 -14.75
CA VAL A 621 -26.15 -3.31 -15.25
C VAL A 621 -27.68 -3.37 -15.22
N GLY A 622 -28.26 -3.74 -16.38
CA GLY A 622 -29.69 -4.03 -16.50
C GLY A 622 -29.92 -5.52 -16.65
N LEU A 623 -30.73 -6.12 -15.78
CA LEU A 623 -31.19 -7.50 -15.89
C LEU A 623 -32.69 -7.55 -16.17
N GLY A 624 -33.11 -8.49 -17.01
CA GLY A 624 -34.50 -8.82 -17.23
C GLY A 624 -34.70 -10.31 -17.28
N GLY A 625 -35.81 -10.82 -16.73
CA GLY A 625 -36.07 -12.26 -16.77
C GLY A 625 -37.54 -12.63 -16.63
N VAL A 626 -37.84 -13.87 -17.03
CA VAL A 626 -39.14 -14.51 -16.88
C VAL A 626 -38.92 -15.90 -16.28
N ASN A 627 -39.67 -16.21 -15.23
CA ASN A 627 -39.68 -17.52 -14.59
C ASN A 627 -41.12 -18.04 -14.55
N ALA A 628 -41.36 -19.25 -15.04
CA ALA A 628 -42.66 -19.90 -15.03
C ALA A 628 -42.57 -21.26 -14.32
N SER A 629 -43.47 -21.49 -13.37
CA SER A 629 -43.65 -22.80 -12.73
C SER A 629 -45.12 -23.18 -12.84
N LEU A 630 -45.42 -24.19 -13.65
CA LEU A 630 -46.78 -24.63 -13.95
C LEU A 630 -47.00 -26.06 -13.45
N ASP A 631 -48.11 -26.27 -12.77
CA ASP A 631 -48.56 -27.59 -12.34
C ASP A 631 -49.81 -27.96 -13.14
N LEU A 632 -49.67 -28.94 -14.04
CA LEU A 632 -50.74 -29.35 -14.95
C LEU A 632 -51.25 -30.72 -14.56
N ASP A 633 -52.53 -30.81 -14.22
CA ASP A 633 -53.19 -32.10 -13.98
C ASP A 633 -53.11 -32.99 -15.23
N ALA A 634 -52.70 -34.24 -15.03
CA ALA A 634 -52.55 -35.25 -16.08
C ALA A 634 -53.51 -36.43 -15.88
N PRO A 635 -54.84 -36.22 -15.99
CA PRO A 635 -55.84 -37.27 -15.75
C PRO A 635 -55.81 -38.37 -16.83
N LEU A 636 -55.21 -38.11 -17.99
CA LEU A 636 -54.94 -39.14 -19.00
C LEU A 636 -53.81 -40.08 -18.58
N LEU A 637 -52.75 -39.54 -17.97
CA LEU A 637 -51.64 -40.33 -17.46
C LEU A 637 -52.10 -41.19 -16.27
N THR A 638 -52.90 -40.60 -15.38
CA THR A 638 -53.53 -41.32 -14.25
C THR A 638 -54.28 -42.55 -14.78
N ARG A 639 -55.17 -42.35 -15.77
CA ARG A 639 -55.94 -43.44 -16.39
C ARG A 639 -55.09 -44.49 -17.10
N VAL A 640 -53.95 -44.12 -17.69
CA VAL A 640 -53.04 -45.07 -18.32
C VAL A 640 -52.31 -45.91 -17.28
N LEU A 641 -51.87 -45.31 -16.17
CA LEU A 641 -51.18 -45.99 -15.09
C LEU A 641 -52.10 -46.99 -14.36
N ASP A 642 -53.36 -46.60 -14.12
CA ASP A 642 -54.38 -47.47 -13.51
C ASP A 642 -54.78 -48.66 -14.39
N ALA A 643 -54.54 -48.57 -15.70
CA ALA A 643 -54.83 -49.66 -16.64
C ALA A 643 -53.74 -50.74 -16.66
N VAL A 644 -52.60 -50.53 -15.99
CA VAL A 644 -51.49 -51.48 -15.93
C VAL A 644 -51.75 -52.52 -14.83
N PRO A 645 -51.93 -53.82 -15.17
CA PRO A 645 -52.26 -54.83 -14.16
C PRO A 645 -51.18 -54.98 -13.09
N GLY A 646 -51.56 -54.82 -11.82
CA GLY A 646 -50.67 -54.93 -10.67
C GLY A 646 -50.08 -53.60 -10.16
N LEU A 647 -50.44 -52.47 -10.79
CA LEU A 647 -50.04 -51.13 -10.39
C LEU A 647 -51.30 -50.34 -10.00
N ASP A 648 -51.35 -49.78 -8.80
CA ASP A 648 -52.48 -48.98 -8.30
C ASP A 648 -51.95 -47.56 -8.06
N ALA A 649 -52.31 -46.61 -8.94
CA ALA A 649 -51.87 -45.23 -8.78
C ALA A 649 -52.74 -44.59 -7.69
N GLY A 650 -52.30 -44.67 -6.43
CA GLY A 650 -53.04 -44.19 -5.25
C GLY A 650 -53.30 -42.68 -5.16
N GLY A 651 -53.20 -41.92 -6.26
CA GLY A 651 -53.44 -40.48 -6.33
C GLY A 651 -53.45 -39.91 -7.76
N PRO A 652 -53.99 -38.70 -7.98
CA PRO A 652 -53.99 -38.02 -9.28
C PRO A 652 -52.56 -37.74 -9.77
N SER A 653 -52.30 -37.94 -11.06
CA SER A 653 -51.02 -37.57 -11.68
C SER A 653 -51.00 -36.10 -12.08
N SER A 654 -49.89 -35.41 -11.83
CA SER A 654 -49.61 -34.05 -12.32
C SER A 654 -48.29 -34.00 -13.09
N ILE A 655 -48.15 -33.01 -13.97
CA ILE A 655 -46.93 -32.70 -14.72
C ILE A 655 -46.48 -31.31 -14.27
N HIS A 656 -45.29 -31.25 -13.68
CA HIS A 656 -44.65 -29.99 -13.34
C HIS A 656 -43.79 -29.49 -14.51
N PHE A 657 -44.03 -28.26 -14.96
CA PHE A 657 -43.23 -27.58 -15.97
C PHE A 657 -42.59 -26.33 -15.37
N SER A 658 -41.26 -26.30 -15.33
CA SER A 658 -40.49 -25.13 -14.92
C SER A 658 -39.69 -24.59 -16.11
N GLY A 659 -39.78 -23.30 -16.40
CA GLY A 659 -39.04 -22.64 -17.46
C GLY A 659 -38.54 -21.27 -17.05
N GLU A 660 -37.34 -20.91 -17.49
CA GLU A 660 -36.69 -19.65 -17.13
C GLU A 660 -35.95 -19.07 -18.34
N ALA A 661 -36.02 -17.75 -18.51
CA ALA A 661 -35.25 -17.00 -19.50
C ALA A 661 -34.79 -15.68 -18.89
N ALA A 662 -33.54 -15.29 -19.14
CA ALA A 662 -32.97 -14.04 -18.63
C ALA A 662 -32.08 -13.37 -19.67
N VAL A 663 -31.94 -12.05 -19.56
CA VAL A 663 -31.04 -11.21 -20.35
C VAL A 663 -30.30 -10.25 -19.41
N SER A 664 -29.03 -10.00 -19.70
CA SER A 664 -28.20 -9.00 -19.02
C SER A 664 -27.67 -8.00 -20.05
N LEU A 665 -27.69 -6.73 -19.69
CA LEU A 665 -27.22 -5.59 -20.46
C LEU A 665 -26.24 -4.80 -19.57
N PRO A 666 -24.96 -5.22 -19.50
CA PRO A 666 -23.95 -4.49 -18.76
C PRO A 666 -23.47 -3.28 -19.55
N ASP A 667 -23.26 -2.18 -18.85
CA ASP A 667 -22.58 -0.96 -19.31
C ASP A 667 -21.42 -0.67 -18.35
N PRO A 668 -20.19 -1.07 -18.67
CA PRO A 668 -19.05 -0.96 -17.76
C PRO A 668 -18.58 0.47 -17.54
N ASN A 669 -19.01 1.45 -18.36
CA ASN A 669 -18.62 2.84 -18.22
C ASN A 669 -19.74 3.76 -18.69
N THR A 670 -20.50 4.28 -17.72
CA THR A 670 -21.66 5.14 -17.97
C THR A 670 -21.32 6.52 -18.55
N GLN A 671 -20.09 7.02 -18.40
CA GLN A 671 -19.65 8.31 -18.99
C GLN A 671 -19.01 8.16 -20.36
N GLY A 672 -18.41 7.00 -20.64
CA GLY A 672 -17.77 6.70 -21.92
C GLY A 672 -16.38 7.31 -22.10
N ASP A 673 -15.82 7.95 -21.08
CA ASP A 673 -14.43 8.39 -21.01
C ASP A 673 -13.71 7.79 -19.78
N VAL A 674 -12.39 7.65 -19.89
CA VAL A 674 -11.50 7.14 -18.85
C VAL A 674 -10.15 7.82 -18.99
N TYR A 675 -9.51 8.12 -17.86
CA TYR A 675 -8.19 8.72 -17.82
C TYR A 675 -7.16 7.63 -17.53
N ILE A 676 -6.18 7.48 -18.41
CA ILE A 676 -5.01 6.61 -18.14
C ILE A 676 -4.13 7.27 -17.08
N ASP A 677 -4.04 8.60 -17.12
CA ASP A 677 -3.35 9.44 -16.15
C ASP A 677 -4.08 10.80 -16.11
N ASP A 678 -4.29 11.35 -14.92
CA ASP A 678 -4.89 12.66 -14.71
C ASP A 678 -3.84 13.77 -14.47
N TYR A 679 -2.57 13.39 -14.32
CA TYR A 679 -1.43 14.25 -13.98
C TYR A 679 -1.67 15.11 -12.72
N ASP A 680 -2.55 14.69 -11.82
CA ASP A 680 -2.86 15.44 -10.58
C ASP A 680 -1.84 15.12 -9.46
N ALA A 681 -1.14 14.00 -9.57
CA ALA A 681 -0.06 13.62 -8.66
C ALA A 681 1.19 14.50 -8.88
N LEU A 682 1.38 15.48 -8.01
CA LEU A 682 2.59 16.30 -7.98
C LEU A 682 3.78 15.49 -7.44
N ASN A 683 4.75 15.17 -8.29
CA ASN A 683 6.04 14.61 -7.88
C ASN A 683 7.03 15.74 -7.50
N ALA A 684 6.68 16.51 -6.48
CA ALA A 684 7.48 17.65 -6.01
C ALA A 684 8.04 17.38 -4.60
N ARG A 685 9.29 17.78 -4.37
CA ARG A 685 9.88 17.78 -3.03
C ARG A 685 9.81 19.19 -2.44
N PRO A 686 9.02 19.43 -1.39
CA PRO A 686 8.93 20.75 -0.80
C PRO A 686 10.25 21.10 -0.10
N LEU A 687 10.85 22.23 -0.49
CA LEU A 687 11.95 22.82 0.26
C LEU A 687 11.36 23.71 1.35
N SER A 688 11.74 23.44 2.60
CA SER A 688 11.28 24.28 3.69
C SER A 688 11.82 25.70 3.55
N VAL A 689 10.95 26.68 3.78
CA VAL A 689 11.29 28.11 3.84
C VAL A 689 11.43 28.59 5.30
N GLN A 690 11.46 27.65 6.25
CA GLN A 690 11.60 27.96 7.67
C GLN A 690 13.05 28.31 8.01
N SER A 691 13.28 29.48 8.60
CA SER A 691 14.64 30.00 8.75
C SER A 691 15.57 29.13 9.61
N HIS A 692 15.04 28.28 10.49
CA HIS A 692 15.85 27.40 11.35
C HIS A 692 16.36 26.15 10.62
N GLU A 693 15.76 25.79 9.48
CA GLU A 693 16.24 24.70 8.62
C GLU A 693 17.41 25.16 7.73
N TRP A 694 17.60 26.47 7.59
CA TRP A 694 18.70 27.07 6.84
C TRP A 694 19.81 27.53 7.77
N ARG A 695 21.05 27.34 7.33
CA ARG A 695 22.26 27.74 8.06
C ARG A 695 23.19 28.51 7.14
N HIS A 696 24.17 29.22 7.68
CA HIS A 696 25.23 29.80 6.84
C HIS A 696 25.94 28.68 6.07
N GLY A 697 26.12 28.88 4.77
CA GLY A 697 26.77 27.90 3.89
C GLY A 697 28.29 28.08 3.86
N SER A 698 28.97 27.10 3.27
CA SER A 698 30.39 27.24 2.97
C SER A 698 30.65 28.26 1.87
N ARG A 699 31.92 28.63 1.73
CA ARG A 699 32.40 29.30 0.52
C ARG A 699 32.22 28.34 -0.66
N PRO A 700 31.59 28.76 -1.77
CA PRO A 700 31.56 27.96 -2.99
C PRO A 700 32.97 27.51 -3.39
N ALA A 701 33.12 26.24 -3.72
CA ALA A 701 34.42 25.65 -4.04
C ALA A 701 34.96 26.19 -5.37
N PHE A 702 34.06 26.45 -6.33
CA PHE A 702 34.33 26.92 -7.67
C PHE A 702 33.36 28.05 -8.02
N VAL A 703 33.72 28.89 -8.99
CA VAL A 703 32.86 29.96 -9.53
C VAL A 703 32.31 29.63 -10.92
N ASP A 704 32.56 28.40 -11.38
CA ASP A 704 32.21 27.92 -12.72
C ASP A 704 30.71 28.05 -12.97
N GLY A 705 30.32 28.68 -14.08
CA GLY A 705 28.92 28.94 -14.43
C GLY A 705 28.28 30.15 -13.74
N ALA A 706 28.99 30.79 -12.81
CA ALA A 706 28.54 32.00 -12.10
C ALA A 706 29.54 33.16 -12.20
N GLU A 707 30.48 33.13 -13.14
CA GLU A 707 31.58 34.10 -13.29
C GLU A 707 31.09 35.52 -13.64
N GLY A 708 29.87 35.63 -14.17
CA GLY A 708 29.23 36.92 -14.45
C GLY A 708 28.59 37.59 -13.22
N VAL A 709 28.53 36.89 -12.09
CA VAL A 709 27.77 37.28 -10.90
C VAL A 709 28.63 37.22 -9.63
N LEU A 710 29.42 36.16 -9.47
CA LEU A 710 30.32 35.99 -8.34
C LEU A 710 31.66 36.69 -8.59
N PRO A 711 32.31 37.24 -7.54
CA PRO A 711 33.65 37.78 -7.68
C PRO A 711 34.64 36.66 -8.03
N PRO A 712 35.67 36.95 -8.85
CA PRO A 712 36.66 35.94 -9.29
C PRO A 712 37.48 35.37 -8.13
N VAL A 713 37.53 36.07 -7.00
CA VAL A 713 38.12 35.58 -5.76
C VAL A 713 37.09 35.71 -4.64
N LEU A 714 36.67 34.56 -4.13
CA LEU A 714 35.80 34.45 -2.96
C LEU A 714 36.68 34.49 -1.70
N SER A 715 36.65 35.60 -0.96
CA SER A 715 37.50 35.84 0.21
C SER A 715 36.76 36.65 1.28
N GLU A 716 37.37 36.83 2.45
CA GLU A 716 36.86 37.68 3.52
C GLU A 716 36.50 39.10 3.04
N ALA A 717 37.28 39.65 2.10
CA ALA A 717 37.08 40.98 1.55
C ALA A 717 35.90 41.08 0.55
N THR A 718 35.35 39.95 0.12
CA THR A 718 34.25 39.88 -0.85
C THR A 718 32.97 39.28 -0.26
N VAL A 719 32.96 38.95 1.04
CA VAL A 719 31.75 38.49 1.73
C VAL A 719 30.87 39.67 2.13
N ALA A 720 29.56 39.51 1.96
CA ALA A 720 28.55 40.45 2.42
C ALA A 720 27.75 39.87 3.60
N ALA A 721 27.29 40.73 4.51
CA ALA A 721 26.46 40.29 5.62
C ALA A 721 25.06 39.89 5.15
N LEU A 722 24.64 38.66 5.46
CA LEU A 722 23.34 38.08 5.10
C LEU A 722 22.49 37.86 6.35
N THR A 723 21.19 38.14 6.24
CA THR A 723 20.22 37.81 7.28
C THR A 723 18.98 37.21 6.62
N TRP A 724 18.45 36.11 7.17
CA TRP A 724 17.22 35.46 6.71
C TRP A 724 16.25 35.22 7.86
N GLN A 725 14.94 35.31 7.59
CA GLN A 725 13.89 35.11 8.59
C GLN A 725 12.61 34.62 7.91
N HIS A 726 11.82 33.83 8.63
CA HIS A 726 10.53 33.33 8.14
C HIS A 726 9.33 33.92 8.91
N THR A 727 9.61 34.75 9.91
CA THR A 727 8.63 35.39 10.79
C THR A 727 8.68 36.90 10.69
N TRP A 728 7.57 37.56 10.97
CA TRP A 728 7.49 39.02 11.09
C TRP A 728 6.71 39.43 12.34
N ILE A 729 6.88 40.69 12.75
CA ILE A 729 6.20 41.27 13.91
C ILE A 729 5.14 42.25 13.39
N GLN A 730 3.89 42.06 13.80
CA GLN A 730 2.85 43.06 13.52
C GLN A 730 2.88 44.13 14.61
N GLU A 731 3.01 45.40 14.22
CA GLU A 731 2.95 46.53 15.15
C GLU A 731 1.55 47.15 15.14
N GLY A 732 1.04 47.51 16.32
CA GLY A 732 -0.19 48.25 16.48
C GLY A 732 -0.01 49.73 16.13
N VAL A 733 -1.12 50.47 16.10
CA VAL A 733 -1.15 51.91 15.77
C VAL A 733 -0.28 52.77 16.71
N GLY A 734 0.08 52.24 17.89
CA GLY A 734 0.99 52.88 18.85
C GLY A 734 2.44 52.38 18.84
N GLY A 735 2.82 51.49 17.92
CA GLY A 735 4.16 50.87 17.86
C GLY A 735 4.37 49.68 18.79
N ASP A 736 3.35 49.26 19.55
CA ASP A 736 3.42 48.05 20.38
C ASP A 736 3.31 46.79 19.52
N SER A 737 4.12 45.77 19.83
CA SER A 737 4.06 44.47 19.16
C SER A 737 2.73 43.75 19.46
N LEU A 738 2.01 43.36 18.43
CA LEU A 738 0.77 42.59 18.49
C LEU A 738 0.99 41.07 18.40
N GLY A 739 2.23 40.63 18.16
CA GLY A 739 2.61 39.21 18.05
C GLY A 739 3.64 38.93 16.96
N VAL A 740 4.22 37.72 17.00
CA VAL A 740 5.10 37.16 15.96
C VAL A 740 4.26 36.23 15.08
N PHE A 741 4.27 36.48 13.78
CA PHE A 741 3.46 35.75 12.81
C PHE A 741 4.33 35.02 11.79
N GLN A 742 3.93 33.81 11.40
CA GLN A 742 4.46 33.09 10.24
C GLN A 742 3.67 33.46 8.99
N GLY A 743 4.38 33.51 7.85
CA GLY A 743 3.80 33.80 6.54
C GLY A 743 3.61 35.29 6.27
N PHE A 744 4.09 35.74 5.11
CA PHE A 744 4.15 37.16 4.75
C PHE A 744 2.95 37.61 3.89
N SER A 745 2.36 36.70 3.10
CA SER A 745 1.28 36.99 2.16
C SER A 745 0.08 36.05 2.37
N PRO A 746 -1.17 36.52 2.18
CA PRO A 746 -2.32 35.63 2.01
C PRO A 746 -2.09 34.70 0.82
N SER A 747 -2.49 33.43 0.92
CA SER A 747 -2.30 32.43 -0.15
C SER A 747 -2.91 32.83 -1.50
N THR A 748 -3.94 33.68 -1.46
CA THR A 748 -4.56 34.29 -2.64
C THR A 748 -3.65 35.23 -3.44
N GLU A 749 -2.50 35.66 -2.90
CA GLU A 749 -1.51 36.46 -3.64
C GLU A 749 -0.61 35.60 -4.53
N ILE A 750 -0.41 34.32 -4.20
CA ILE A 750 0.41 33.36 -4.96
C ILE A 750 -0.47 32.60 -5.96
N ASP A 751 -1.62 32.10 -5.52
CA ASP A 751 -2.61 31.46 -6.39
C ASP A 751 -4.03 31.99 -6.13
N GLN A 752 -4.55 32.74 -7.09
CA GLN A 752 -5.89 33.35 -7.04
C GLN A 752 -7.02 32.36 -7.36
N GLN A 753 -6.71 31.15 -7.84
CA GLN A 753 -7.68 30.12 -8.17
C GLN A 753 -8.04 29.25 -6.96
N ILE A 754 -7.16 29.17 -5.96
CA ILE A 754 -7.43 28.44 -4.72
C ILE A 754 -8.48 29.19 -3.88
N ARG A 755 -9.65 28.58 -3.74
CA ARG A 755 -10.74 29.08 -2.89
C ARG A 755 -10.75 28.34 -1.57
N VAL A 756 -10.02 28.85 -0.58
CA VAL A 756 -10.08 28.33 0.80
C VAL A 756 -11.36 28.82 1.48
N THR A 757 -12.18 27.90 1.98
CA THR A 757 -13.36 28.22 2.80
C THR A 757 -12.97 28.17 4.28
N GLY A 758 -12.95 29.31 4.98
CA GLY A 758 -12.55 29.42 6.39
C GLY A 758 -11.42 30.44 6.62
N SER A 759 -10.62 30.26 7.68
CA SER A 759 -9.40 31.04 7.90
C SER A 759 -8.30 30.60 6.93
N ALA A 760 -7.90 31.48 6.01
CA ALA A 760 -6.74 31.27 5.15
C ALA A 760 -5.46 31.32 6.02
N LEU A 761 -4.74 30.20 6.09
CA LEU A 761 -3.36 30.19 6.55
C LEU A 761 -2.52 31.02 5.56
N ARG A 762 -1.65 31.88 6.08
CA ARG A 762 -0.69 32.62 5.23
C ARG A 762 0.40 31.66 4.80
N ASP A 763 0.83 31.76 3.55
CA ASP A 763 1.91 30.91 3.06
C ASP A 763 3.24 31.32 3.70
N PRO A 764 4.04 30.37 4.19
CA PRO A 764 5.34 30.66 4.75
C PRO A 764 6.26 31.19 3.63
N ALA A 765 7.10 32.18 3.95
CA ALA A 765 8.10 32.69 3.01
C ALA A 765 9.39 33.01 3.74
N LEU A 766 10.51 32.85 3.04
CA LEU A 766 11.84 33.15 3.56
C LEU A 766 12.24 34.56 3.08
N PHE A 767 12.32 35.52 4.00
CA PHE A 767 12.81 36.86 3.70
C PHE A 767 14.33 36.88 3.83
N VAL A 768 15.04 37.23 2.77
CA VAL A 768 16.50 37.27 2.71
C VAL A 768 16.96 38.71 2.45
N ARG A 769 17.93 39.20 3.23
CA ARG A 769 18.46 40.56 3.12
C ARG A 769 19.98 40.57 3.19
N PHE A 770 20.59 41.26 2.24
CA PHE A 770 21.99 41.68 2.33
C PHE A 770 22.11 43.03 3.03
N ARG A 771 23.05 43.15 3.97
CA ARG A 771 23.45 44.44 4.54
C ARG A 771 24.75 44.89 3.85
N PRO A 772 24.74 45.98 3.09
CA PRO A 772 25.99 46.59 2.65
C PRO A 772 26.73 47.12 3.87
N GLU A 773 27.97 46.72 4.07
CA GLU A 773 28.85 47.43 4.99
C GLU A 773 29.08 48.83 4.44
N SER A 774 28.91 49.83 5.29
CA SER A 774 28.87 51.24 4.93
C SER A 774 30.06 51.68 4.07
N GLY A 775 29.80 51.94 2.79
CA GLY A 775 30.69 52.61 1.86
C GLY A 775 30.21 52.43 0.43
N ASP A 776 30.14 53.52 -0.34
CA ASP A 776 30.01 53.45 -1.80
C ASP A 776 31.19 52.65 -2.36
N VAL A 777 30.95 51.39 -2.69
CA VAL A 777 31.93 50.56 -3.40
C VAL A 777 31.44 50.40 -4.83
N GLU A 778 31.94 51.28 -5.72
CA GLU A 778 32.10 50.91 -7.13
C GLU A 778 33.11 49.75 -7.18
N GLY A 779 32.62 48.51 -7.09
CA GLY A 779 33.41 47.29 -7.06
C GLY A 779 32.55 46.02 -7.22
N PRO A 780 33.16 44.84 -7.41
CA PRO A 780 32.43 43.59 -7.66
C PRO A 780 31.54 43.26 -6.44
N GLY A 781 30.28 42.91 -6.70
CA GLY A 781 29.28 42.64 -5.66
C GLY A 781 29.75 41.60 -4.64
N GLY A 782 29.32 41.77 -3.37
CA GLY A 782 29.65 40.83 -2.30
C GLY A 782 28.79 39.56 -2.36
N TRP A 783 29.30 38.45 -1.79
CA TRP A 783 28.62 37.15 -1.77
C TRP A 783 28.35 36.67 -0.34
N SER A 784 27.33 35.84 -0.16
CA SER A 784 27.09 35.06 1.05
C SER A 784 26.26 33.84 0.70
N SER A 785 26.44 32.74 1.42
CA SER A 785 25.70 31.51 1.19
C SER A 785 24.87 31.11 2.42
N ILE A 786 23.74 30.46 2.14
CA ILE A 786 23.01 29.64 3.10
C ILE A 786 22.86 28.24 2.52
N THR A 787 22.82 27.24 3.39
CA THR A 787 22.68 25.84 3.00
C THR A 787 21.58 25.15 3.81
N THR A 788 20.96 24.15 3.21
CA THR A 788 19.99 23.25 3.82
C THR A 788 20.21 21.83 3.30
N VAL A 789 19.88 20.81 4.11
CA VAL A 789 20.08 19.40 3.77
C VAL A 789 18.81 18.85 3.13
N LEU A 790 18.89 18.44 1.86
CA LEU A 790 17.76 17.85 1.12
C LEU A 790 17.42 16.44 1.60
N SER A 791 18.45 15.64 1.86
CA SER A 791 18.33 14.29 2.43
C SER A 791 19.64 13.95 3.15
N PRO A 792 19.59 13.44 4.39
CA PRO A 792 20.78 12.97 5.10
C PRO A 792 21.40 11.72 4.47
N THR A 793 20.64 11.02 3.61
CA THR A 793 21.03 9.76 2.94
C THR A 793 21.42 9.96 1.46
N GLY A 794 21.47 11.21 1.00
CA GLY A 794 21.50 11.54 -0.41
C GLY A 794 20.11 11.54 -1.02
N SER A 795 19.88 12.46 -1.96
CA SER A 795 18.66 12.54 -2.74
C SER A 795 19.02 12.27 -4.18
N ASP A 796 18.36 11.31 -4.81
CA ASP A 796 18.37 11.24 -6.26
C ASP A 796 17.57 12.43 -6.80
N LEU A 797 18.25 13.30 -7.56
CA LEU A 797 17.69 14.46 -8.25
C LEU A 797 17.77 14.29 -9.77
N THR A 798 18.14 13.12 -10.29
CA THR A 798 18.26 12.86 -11.74
C THR A 798 16.93 13.08 -12.47
N LYS A 799 15.81 12.86 -11.79
CA LYS A 799 14.43 13.07 -12.27
C LYS A 799 13.87 14.46 -11.91
N SER A 800 14.67 15.36 -11.35
CA SER A 800 14.22 16.70 -10.97
C SER A 800 14.45 17.68 -12.12
N ASP A 801 13.37 18.03 -12.82
CA ASP A 801 13.44 18.92 -13.99
C ASP A 801 13.50 20.41 -13.62
N PHE A 802 12.82 20.79 -12.52
CA PHE A 802 12.64 22.19 -12.14
C PHE A 802 12.90 22.42 -10.65
N ILE A 803 13.43 23.60 -10.35
CA ILE A 803 13.40 24.19 -9.01
C ILE A 803 12.38 25.32 -9.09
N GLU A 804 11.24 25.14 -8.44
CA GLU A 804 10.17 26.12 -8.44
C GLU A 804 10.18 26.91 -7.14
N PHE A 805 10.14 28.24 -7.25
CA PHE A 805 9.97 29.13 -6.11
C PHE A 805 9.27 30.42 -6.55
N TYR A 806 8.55 31.02 -5.62
CA TYR A 806 7.95 32.33 -5.80
C TYR A 806 8.80 33.38 -5.11
N ALA A 807 9.18 34.42 -5.85
CA ALA A 807 9.89 35.58 -5.32
C ALA A 807 9.03 36.83 -5.46
N ARG A 808 9.03 37.69 -4.43
CA ARG A 808 8.35 38.98 -4.46
C ARG A 808 9.26 40.02 -5.12
N ASP A 809 8.71 40.83 -6.01
CA ASP A 809 9.43 41.94 -6.65
C ASP A 809 10.11 42.87 -5.63
N GLY A 810 11.38 43.23 -5.89
CA GLY A 810 12.24 43.98 -4.99
C GLY A 810 13.55 44.46 -5.64
N GLU A 811 14.56 44.80 -4.83
CA GLU A 811 15.90 45.16 -5.34
C GLU A 811 16.59 43.95 -6.01
N PHE A 812 17.41 44.19 -7.04
CA PHE A 812 18.07 43.14 -7.81
C PHE A 812 19.10 42.37 -6.96
N LEU A 813 18.77 41.12 -6.60
CA LEU A 813 19.72 40.13 -6.10
C LEU A 813 19.90 39.05 -7.15
N THR A 814 21.09 38.47 -7.24
CA THR A 814 21.30 37.27 -8.05
C THR A 814 21.46 36.07 -7.13
N LEU A 815 20.60 35.08 -7.31
CA LEU A 815 20.61 33.83 -6.57
C LEU A 815 21.47 32.81 -7.32
N VAL A 816 22.49 32.28 -6.66
CA VAL A 816 23.28 31.14 -7.15
C VAL A 816 22.86 29.93 -6.33
N MET A 817 22.41 28.87 -6.99
CA MET A 817 22.01 27.62 -6.36
C MET A 817 23.08 26.56 -6.61
N ASP A 818 23.73 26.12 -5.53
CA ASP A 818 24.65 24.99 -5.56
C ASP A 818 23.89 23.73 -5.13
N LEU A 819 23.76 22.75 -6.03
CA LEU A 819 23.03 21.51 -5.81
C LEU A 819 23.97 20.32 -5.90
N GLY A 820 23.97 19.50 -4.85
CA GLY A 820 24.78 18.29 -4.77
C GLY A 820 25.52 18.19 -3.44
N ILE A 821 26.79 17.84 -3.49
CA ILE A 821 27.64 17.69 -2.30
C ILE A 821 28.30 19.03 -2.00
N VAL A 822 27.72 19.80 -1.08
CA VAL A 822 28.23 21.10 -0.62
C VAL A 822 28.93 20.93 0.73
N SER A 823 30.03 21.66 0.94
CA SER A 823 30.70 21.68 2.24
C SER A 823 29.81 22.31 3.31
N GLU A 824 29.83 21.76 4.51
CA GLU A 824 29.05 22.28 5.65
C GLU A 824 29.78 23.35 6.46
N ASP A 825 31.11 23.40 6.32
CA ASP A 825 31.99 24.39 6.96
C ASP A 825 31.57 25.81 6.58
N ALA A 826 30.77 26.42 7.44
CA ALA A 826 30.23 27.74 7.21
C ALA A 826 31.38 28.76 7.09
N PHE A 827 31.35 29.57 6.03
CA PHE A 827 32.30 30.66 5.86
C PHE A 827 31.77 31.89 6.61
N PHE A 828 32.41 32.24 7.73
CA PHE A 828 32.00 33.35 8.59
C PHE A 828 33.10 34.41 8.70
N VAL A 829 32.71 35.68 8.74
CA VAL A 829 33.59 36.82 8.98
C VAL A 829 33.00 37.62 10.15
N ASP A 830 33.77 37.79 11.23
CA ASP A 830 33.31 38.58 12.37
C ASP A 830 33.38 40.11 12.12
N THR A 831 32.88 40.90 13.07
CA THR A 831 32.89 42.38 12.98
C THR A 831 34.29 43.01 12.95
N THR A 832 35.35 42.21 13.11
CA THR A 832 36.75 42.62 13.04
C THR A 832 37.48 42.08 11.81
N GLY A 833 36.77 41.39 10.90
CA GLY A 833 37.34 40.84 9.67
C GLY A 833 38.11 39.54 9.85
N VAL A 834 37.89 38.80 10.94
CA VAL A 834 38.59 37.54 11.22
C VAL A 834 37.72 36.34 10.85
N ALA A 835 38.26 35.39 10.07
CA ALA A 835 37.55 34.16 9.67
C ALA A 835 37.94 32.87 10.45
N ASN A 836 38.80 32.94 11.47
CA ASN A 836 39.31 31.77 12.25
C ASN A 836 39.41 32.03 13.78
N GLY A 837 39.17 31.04 14.66
CA GLY A 837 39.09 31.23 16.16
C GLY A 837 38.04 30.35 16.90
N ILE A 838 37.42 30.78 18.02
CA ILE A 838 36.42 30.02 18.82
C ILE A 838 35.15 30.86 19.09
N LYS A 839 33.94 30.29 18.89
CA LYS A 839 32.63 30.93 19.19
C LYS A 839 32.50 31.25 20.70
N PRO A 840 32.34 32.52 21.12
CA PRO A 840 32.38 32.91 22.54
C PRO A 840 31.28 32.33 23.43
N ILE A 841 30.13 31.95 22.85
CA ILE A 841 28.95 31.48 23.59
C ILE A 841 28.93 29.95 23.75
N VAL A 842 29.51 29.21 22.79
CA VAL A 842 29.43 27.73 22.72
C VAL A 842 30.79 27.02 22.78
N ASN A 843 31.90 27.77 22.84
CA ASN A 843 33.27 27.24 22.97
C ASN A 843 33.67 26.19 21.89
N LEU A 844 33.11 26.33 20.68
CA LEU A 844 33.42 25.52 19.50
C LEU A 844 34.34 26.32 18.55
N PRO A 845 35.34 25.70 17.87
CA PRO A 845 36.14 26.35 16.84
C PRO A 845 35.28 27.01 15.72
N TRP A 846 35.72 28.15 15.18
CA TRP A 846 35.15 28.79 13.99
C TRP A 846 35.47 27.92 12.75
N GLY A 847 34.54 27.85 11.80
CA GLY A 847 34.62 26.95 10.64
C GLY A 847 34.00 25.56 10.86
N GLN A 848 33.62 25.25 12.11
CA GLN A 848 32.86 24.05 12.43
C GLN A 848 31.35 24.26 12.22
N GLY A 849 30.76 23.42 11.36
CA GLY A 849 29.33 23.29 11.12
C GLY A 849 28.61 22.67 12.33
N VAL A 850 27.34 22.28 12.14
CA VAL A 850 26.53 21.61 13.19
C VAL A 850 26.65 20.08 13.09
N LEU A 851 27.14 19.60 11.96
CA LEU A 851 27.18 18.20 11.57
C LEU A 851 28.57 17.57 11.82
N ASP A 852 29.47 18.31 12.48
CA ASP A 852 30.85 18.00 12.85
C ASP A 852 31.05 16.82 13.85
N GLN A 853 30.16 15.83 13.84
CA GLN A 853 30.58 14.48 14.21
C GLN A 853 31.36 13.85 13.05
N GLU A 854 32.59 14.35 12.83
CA GLU A 854 33.68 13.72 12.05
C GLU A 854 33.29 13.03 10.73
N ALA A 855 32.32 13.57 9.99
CA ALA A 855 31.90 13.06 8.70
C ALA A 855 32.50 13.90 7.56
N ASP A 856 33.42 13.32 6.76
CA ASP A 856 33.98 13.95 5.56
C ASP A 856 33.12 13.59 4.32
N PRO A 857 32.33 14.51 3.76
CA PRO A 857 31.49 14.22 2.59
C PRO A 857 32.30 13.89 1.33
N ARG A 858 33.61 14.22 1.27
CA ARG A 858 34.50 13.76 0.18
C ARG A 858 34.80 12.27 0.26
N ARG A 859 34.52 11.65 1.40
CA ARG A 859 34.65 10.21 1.68
C ARG A 859 33.29 9.53 1.78
N GLY A 860 32.21 10.16 1.32
CA GLY A 860 30.86 9.57 1.31
C GLY A 860 30.27 9.29 2.69
N GLU A 861 30.62 10.11 3.70
CA GLU A 861 30.12 9.94 5.07
C GLU A 861 28.62 10.31 5.19
N VAL A 862 27.81 9.40 5.77
CA VAL A 862 26.35 9.59 5.93
C VAL A 862 26.04 10.37 7.21
N TRP A 863 25.36 11.50 7.05
CA TRP A 863 24.99 12.42 8.14
C TRP A 863 23.87 11.87 9.04
N GLY A 864 23.97 12.11 10.34
CA GLY A 864 22.87 11.89 11.30
C GLY A 864 22.21 13.22 11.71
N ARG A 865 20.88 13.25 11.88
CA ARG A 865 20.11 14.41 12.38
C ARG A 865 20.28 14.61 13.90
N THR A 866 20.95 15.66 14.33
CA THR A 866 20.68 16.32 15.62
C THR A 866 19.88 17.59 15.41
#